data_AF-A0AAN5SZM1-F1
#
_entry.id   AF-A0AAN5SZM1-F1
#
_cell.length_a   1.000
_cell.length_b   1.000
_cell.length_c   1.000
_cell.angle_alpha   90.00
_cell.angle_beta   90.00
_cell.angle_gamma   90.00
#
_symmetry.space_group_name_H-M   'P 1'
#
loop_
_entity.id
_entity.type
_entity.pdbx_description
1 polymer ?
#
loop_
_entity_poly.entity_id
_entity_poly.type
_entity_poly.pdbx_seq_one_letter_code
_entity_poly.pdbx_strand_id
1 'polypeptide(L)'
;MKTKLNKSILFKQGNAGELFESFIQKVDENAKPNQLEEIIAVAKPQVIAPVTKNKYTKQFEIIVSALLTNKSNIVFTQNNGKYVVNVNGADFNLDEILANMQRSQINLSTEQLNQYVNYVDKEAGIKVTIPDAAKKPITLSCQELKGKATKLQHLHEGEIAGLNIYTQQYYEFMNGLLRGQHPYKGNDANFQENMRQVILHSAAALSGISKGQKHKLPLTFRYDGDTLPKPIIEKRIQCAQSKGIGLEVYEDTAFVSSAFEKPVSTFNGPIRTVFYGMQGLDIGEISRYPAEREFLIAPGKVKYLHHREENKKHYFLACSVTPPASIKQISNLPNGGTYKQAENIAVEAERDMVKKFAQFAIDVTNQYLEGKAEKDKSKWSILANIDNTYGKGSYKIQFAEELKTSLNGLLNNLQNGYIEHKAAHNRIIEILHQAIEKAQTIDNISLSYAKGQDSSGVLSKTLQYICFQVEDEMKGLETFKSSITEYFAGHQSFFESSRNIGVIDKLHKDYLSKPYDQSEKGKDPNGGDWTLNCGNNKTLHRPNHGLSHTLRGAALVPEVLYSYATHSTDKKTRDMVQNISKDDIKRMQVAMLFSVVGRKSELGFADNPGVYGGYRRASADLFEEYAKTHYKDLFTSKEQIAYWKRLVLDYGNPGFHPDVNKPEQAIIAKIMRQCHCLDLLRCYSKEEFTKKVTKPLQDDLGVDAANNLVNYSKTLLEKTGDRLIGTKSYNLQEHWLNNTDVSHCINTLNSALQHAPHQQYVVKHEEEESLDSDMWVKL
;
A
#
# COMPACT_ATOMS: atom_id res chain seq x y z
N MET A 1 -18.74 11.93 -14.99
CA MET A 1 -18.84 11.86 -16.47
C MET A 1 -17.87 10.79 -16.96
N LYS A 2 -18.32 9.88 -17.82
CA LYS A 2 -17.47 8.87 -18.48
C LYS A 2 -16.44 9.57 -19.38
N THR A 3 -15.18 9.66 -18.97
CA THR A 3 -14.09 10.03 -19.89
C THR A 3 -13.85 8.85 -20.81
N LYS A 4 -14.57 8.83 -21.94
CA LYS A 4 -14.21 8.01 -23.10
C LYS A 4 -12.74 8.27 -23.40
N LEU A 5 -11.91 7.22 -23.39
CA LEU A 5 -10.59 7.28 -24.01
C LEU A 5 -10.76 7.87 -25.41
N ASN A 6 -10.07 8.97 -25.69
CA ASN A 6 -10.23 9.68 -26.95
C ASN A 6 -9.70 8.77 -28.09
N LYS A 7 -10.64 8.13 -28.81
CA LYS A 7 -10.36 7.20 -29.91
C LYS A 7 -9.38 7.79 -30.94
N SER A 8 -9.30 9.11 -31.07
CA SER A 8 -8.38 9.78 -32.00
C SER A 8 -6.89 9.58 -31.69
N ILE A 9 -6.51 9.19 -30.46
CA ILE A 9 -5.11 8.94 -30.09
C ILE A 9 -4.64 7.55 -30.55
N LEU A 10 -5.56 6.57 -30.57
CA LEU A 10 -5.30 5.22 -31.10
C LEU A 10 -5.21 5.19 -32.64
N PHE A 11 -5.83 6.16 -33.32
CA PHE A 11 -5.95 6.19 -34.79
C PHE A 11 -4.79 6.86 -35.54
N LYS A 12 -3.81 7.47 -34.85
CA LYS A 12 -2.59 8.02 -35.49
C LYS A 12 -1.37 7.08 -35.43
N GLN A 13 -1.50 5.94 -34.77
CA GLN A 13 -0.44 4.94 -34.63
C GLN A 13 -0.74 3.82 -35.62
N GLY A 14 0.05 3.71 -36.69
CA GLY A 14 -0.21 2.83 -37.83
C GLY A 14 -0.79 1.47 -37.43
N ASN A 15 -2.06 1.25 -37.74
CA ASN A 15 -2.80 -0.02 -37.63
C ASN A 15 -2.78 -0.76 -36.27
N ALA A 16 -2.18 -0.25 -35.20
CA ALA A 16 -2.11 -0.95 -33.91
C ALA A 16 -3.46 -1.03 -33.18
N GLY A 17 -4.34 -0.05 -33.35
CA GLY A 17 -5.64 0.02 -32.67
C GLY A 17 -6.64 -1.07 -33.10
N GLU A 18 -6.87 -1.23 -34.42
CA GLU A 18 -7.77 -2.27 -34.96
C GLU A 18 -7.21 -3.69 -34.75
N LEU A 19 -5.88 -3.83 -34.80
CA LEU A 19 -5.19 -5.09 -34.52
C LEU A 19 -5.17 -5.44 -33.03
N PHE A 20 -5.12 -4.44 -32.15
CA PHE A 20 -5.27 -4.64 -30.71
C PHE A 20 -6.67 -5.14 -30.38
N GLU A 21 -7.72 -4.52 -30.93
CA GLU A 21 -9.10 -4.99 -30.77
C GLU A 21 -9.27 -6.42 -31.31
N SER A 22 -8.73 -6.73 -32.50
CA SER A 22 -8.75 -8.09 -33.07
C SER A 22 -7.94 -9.12 -32.27
N PHE A 23 -6.78 -8.73 -31.74
CA PHE A 23 -5.90 -9.61 -30.96
C PHE A 23 -6.48 -9.87 -29.57
N ILE A 24 -7.08 -8.88 -28.92
CA ILE A 24 -7.79 -9.05 -27.65
C ILE A 24 -9.05 -9.89 -27.83
N GLN A 25 -9.84 -9.68 -28.89
CA GLN A 25 -10.95 -10.58 -29.25
C GLN A 25 -10.46 -12.02 -29.46
N LYS A 26 -9.23 -12.17 -29.98
CA LYS A 26 -8.56 -13.46 -30.05
C LYS A 26 -8.00 -13.92 -28.72
N VAL A 27 -7.70 -13.10 -27.72
CA VAL A 27 -7.24 -13.56 -26.39
C VAL A 27 -8.43 -13.93 -25.49
N ASP A 28 -9.59 -13.29 -25.67
CA ASP A 28 -10.86 -13.61 -24.99
C ASP A 28 -12.05 -13.36 -25.92
N GLU A 29 -12.67 -14.44 -26.43
CA GLU A 29 -13.79 -14.38 -27.37
C GLU A 29 -15.07 -13.80 -26.76
N ASN A 30 -15.15 -13.74 -25.43
CA ASN A 30 -16.30 -13.21 -24.69
C ASN A 30 -16.10 -11.77 -24.22
N ALA A 31 -14.90 -11.19 -24.41
CA ALA A 31 -14.58 -9.85 -23.93
C ALA A 31 -15.37 -8.78 -24.71
N LYS A 32 -16.30 -8.12 -24.03
CA LYS A 32 -16.96 -6.91 -24.56
C LYS A 32 -15.96 -5.72 -24.54
N PRO A 33 -16.09 -4.71 -25.42
CA PRO A 33 -15.19 -3.54 -25.46
C PRO A 33 -15.01 -2.78 -24.13
N ASN A 34 -15.95 -2.95 -23.21
CA ASN A 34 -16.00 -2.37 -21.88
C ASN A 34 -15.39 -3.27 -20.79
N GLN A 35 -15.28 -4.58 -21.00
CA GLN A 35 -14.47 -5.47 -20.16
C GLN A 35 -12.97 -5.30 -20.45
N LEU A 36 -12.62 -4.79 -21.63
CA LEU A 36 -11.26 -4.37 -21.99
C LEU A 36 -10.75 -3.25 -21.07
N GLU A 37 -11.61 -2.27 -20.77
CA GLU A 37 -11.30 -1.21 -19.81
C GLU A 37 -11.15 -1.77 -18.38
N GLU A 38 -11.91 -2.81 -18.02
CA GLU A 38 -11.77 -3.52 -16.73
C GLU A 38 -10.48 -4.35 -16.64
N ILE A 39 -10.12 -5.12 -17.68
CA ILE A 39 -8.87 -5.90 -17.72
C ILE A 39 -7.65 -4.96 -17.65
N ILE A 40 -7.71 -3.83 -18.36
CA ILE A 40 -6.69 -2.78 -18.32
C ILE A 40 -6.69 -2.05 -16.95
N ALA A 41 -7.84 -1.80 -16.34
CA ALA A 41 -7.95 -1.16 -15.03
C ALA A 41 -7.44 -2.04 -13.87
N VAL A 42 -7.52 -3.37 -14.02
CA VAL A 42 -7.02 -4.36 -13.04
C VAL A 42 -5.51 -4.59 -13.19
N ALA A 43 -4.92 -4.29 -14.35
CA ALA A 43 -3.49 -4.38 -14.62
C ALA A 43 -2.69 -3.21 -14.01
N LYS A 44 -2.77 -3.00 -12.69
CA LYS A 44 -1.95 -2.00 -11.99
C LYS A 44 -0.48 -2.43 -12.01
N PRO A 45 0.45 -1.58 -12.47
CA PRO A 45 1.88 -1.85 -12.33
C PRO A 45 2.21 -1.98 -10.85
N GLN A 46 2.70 -3.15 -10.43
CA GLN A 46 3.21 -3.31 -9.07
C GLN A 46 4.55 -2.58 -8.95
N VAL A 47 4.71 -1.82 -7.87
CA VAL A 47 5.97 -1.20 -7.51
C VAL A 47 6.77 -2.23 -6.73
N ILE A 48 7.88 -2.68 -7.28
CA ILE A 48 8.80 -3.59 -6.58
C ILE A 48 9.91 -2.75 -5.96
N ALA A 49 10.23 -3.03 -4.70
CA ALA A 49 11.34 -2.41 -4.00
C ALA A 49 12.64 -2.53 -4.83
N PRO A 50 13.56 -1.55 -4.76
CA PRO A 50 14.89 -1.71 -5.35
C PRO A 50 15.52 -2.95 -4.75
N VAL A 51 15.74 -3.98 -5.57
CA VAL A 51 16.37 -5.19 -5.07
C VAL A 51 17.86 -4.88 -4.93
N THR A 52 18.51 -5.26 -3.84
CA THR A 52 19.98 -5.25 -3.82
C THR A 52 20.48 -6.20 -4.89
N LYS A 53 21.58 -5.84 -5.58
CA LYS A 53 22.24 -6.73 -6.55
C LYS A 53 22.47 -8.09 -5.88
N ASN A 54 21.79 -9.11 -6.38
CA ASN A 54 21.96 -10.45 -5.86
C ASN A 54 23.37 -10.98 -6.18
N LYS A 55 23.74 -12.11 -5.57
CA LYS A 55 25.07 -12.71 -5.75
C LYS A 55 25.41 -12.96 -7.23
N TYR A 56 24.43 -13.34 -8.04
CA TYR A 56 24.61 -13.65 -9.45
C TYR A 56 24.88 -12.40 -10.29
N THR A 57 24.17 -11.30 -10.03
CA THR A 57 24.44 -9.99 -10.64
C THR A 57 25.88 -9.54 -10.34
N LYS A 58 26.33 -9.67 -9.09
CA LYS A 58 27.72 -9.32 -8.70
C LYS A 58 28.74 -10.23 -9.38
N GLN A 59 28.49 -11.53 -9.46
CA GLN A 59 29.37 -12.47 -10.17
C GLN A 59 29.48 -12.15 -11.67
N PHE A 60 28.37 -11.79 -12.32
CA PHE A 60 28.39 -11.35 -13.71
C PHE A 60 29.25 -10.10 -13.91
N GLU A 61 29.14 -9.12 -13.00
CA GLU A 61 29.97 -7.89 -13.06
C GLU A 61 31.46 -8.15 -12.81
N ILE A 62 31.80 -9.14 -11.97
CA ILE A 62 33.19 -9.60 -11.79
C ILE A 62 33.73 -10.18 -13.11
N ILE A 63 32.95 -11.04 -13.78
CA ILE A 63 33.31 -11.62 -15.07
C ILE A 63 33.54 -10.51 -16.11
N VAL A 64 32.61 -9.54 -16.21
CA VAL A 64 32.73 -8.39 -17.13
C VAL A 64 33.99 -7.57 -16.85
N SER A 65 34.27 -7.26 -15.58
CA SER A 65 35.44 -6.48 -15.18
C SER A 65 36.74 -7.19 -15.56
N ALA A 66 36.80 -8.50 -15.32
CA ALA A 66 37.96 -9.30 -15.67
C ALA A 66 38.14 -9.37 -17.20
N LEU A 67 37.06 -9.52 -17.98
CA LEU A 67 37.11 -9.58 -19.45
C LEU A 67 37.61 -8.27 -20.10
N LEU A 68 37.38 -7.14 -19.43
CA LEU A 68 37.83 -5.81 -19.86
C LEU A 68 39.31 -5.56 -19.51
N THR A 69 39.81 -6.11 -18.40
CA THR A 69 41.13 -5.75 -17.85
C THR A 69 42.21 -6.82 -18.02
N ASN A 70 41.86 -8.11 -17.98
CA ASN A 70 42.84 -9.20 -17.99
C ASN A 70 42.28 -10.48 -18.64
N LYS A 71 42.14 -10.45 -19.98
CA LYS A 71 41.55 -11.56 -20.74
C LYS A 71 42.32 -12.88 -20.64
N SER A 72 43.63 -12.84 -20.36
CA SER A 72 44.47 -14.04 -20.24
C SER A 72 44.12 -14.91 -19.03
N ASN A 73 43.47 -14.35 -18.01
CA ASN A 73 43.12 -15.05 -16.78
C ASN A 73 41.67 -15.58 -16.77
N ILE A 74 41.03 -15.62 -17.94
CA ILE A 74 39.64 -16.07 -18.08
C ILE A 74 39.58 -17.19 -19.10
N VAL A 75 39.00 -18.30 -18.68
CA VAL A 75 38.79 -19.46 -19.55
C VAL A 75 37.33 -19.89 -19.45
N PHE A 76 36.63 -19.82 -20.58
CA PHE A 76 35.32 -20.42 -20.73
C PHE A 76 35.46 -21.90 -21.06
N THR A 77 34.66 -22.75 -20.43
CA THR A 77 34.54 -24.16 -20.77
C THR A 77 33.08 -24.57 -20.89
N GLN A 78 32.81 -25.62 -21.65
CA GLN A 78 31.48 -26.22 -21.75
C GLN A 78 31.52 -27.63 -21.16
N ASN A 79 30.97 -27.79 -19.95
CA ASN A 79 30.98 -29.05 -19.22
C ASN A 79 29.57 -29.61 -19.15
N ASN A 80 29.35 -30.82 -19.70
CA ASN A 80 28.03 -31.48 -19.76
C ASN A 80 26.94 -30.58 -20.34
N GLY A 81 27.28 -29.82 -21.38
CA GLY A 81 26.37 -28.88 -22.01
C GLY A 81 26.01 -27.69 -21.12
N LYS A 82 26.83 -27.32 -20.14
CA LYS A 82 26.70 -26.07 -19.36
C LYS A 82 27.92 -25.19 -19.50
N TYR A 83 27.73 -23.88 -19.51
CA TYR A 83 28.87 -22.95 -19.52
C TYR A 83 29.44 -22.72 -18.12
N VAL A 84 30.76 -22.87 -18.01
CA VAL A 84 31.55 -22.52 -16.82
C VAL A 84 32.60 -21.51 -17.23
N VAL A 85 32.85 -20.52 -16.38
CA VAL A 85 33.93 -19.54 -16.58
C VAL A 85 34.87 -19.58 -15.38
N ASN A 86 36.14 -19.84 -15.63
CA ASN A 86 37.19 -19.70 -14.64
C ASN A 86 37.69 -18.27 -14.67
N VAL A 87 37.64 -17.56 -13.54
CA VAL A 87 38.19 -16.20 -13.39
C VAL A 87 39.23 -16.26 -12.28
N ASN A 88 40.51 -16.06 -12.63
CA ASN A 88 41.64 -16.10 -11.68
C ASN A 88 41.66 -17.38 -10.81
N GLY A 89 41.36 -18.55 -11.39
CA GLY A 89 41.38 -19.83 -10.69
C GLY A 89 40.07 -20.20 -9.99
N ALA A 90 39.06 -19.32 -9.97
CA ALA A 90 37.74 -19.61 -9.42
C ALA A 90 36.72 -19.93 -10.52
N ASP A 91 36.01 -21.05 -10.39
CA ASP A 91 34.97 -21.46 -11.35
C ASP A 91 33.61 -20.85 -11.01
N PHE A 92 32.97 -20.26 -12.01
CA PHE A 92 31.62 -19.73 -11.96
C PHE A 92 30.72 -20.47 -12.95
N ASN A 93 29.56 -20.92 -12.48
CA ASN A 93 28.53 -21.51 -13.34
C ASN A 93 27.77 -20.38 -14.07
N LEU A 94 28.14 -20.14 -15.33
CA LEU A 94 27.60 -19.02 -16.10
C LEU A 94 26.11 -19.20 -16.38
N ASP A 95 25.64 -20.43 -16.61
CA ASP A 95 24.22 -20.69 -16.83
C ASP A 95 23.38 -20.35 -15.59
N GLU A 96 23.88 -20.69 -14.39
CA GLU A 96 23.22 -20.35 -13.13
C GLU A 96 23.22 -18.84 -12.88
N ILE A 97 24.33 -18.16 -13.21
CA ILE A 97 24.42 -16.70 -13.15
C ILE A 97 23.38 -16.06 -14.08
N LEU A 98 23.35 -16.46 -15.35
CA LEU A 98 22.41 -15.93 -16.34
C LEU A 98 20.96 -16.21 -15.92
N ALA A 99 20.66 -17.40 -15.39
CA ALA A 99 19.31 -17.74 -14.95
C ALA A 99 18.78 -16.88 -13.79
N ASN A 100 19.67 -16.36 -12.94
CA ASN A 100 19.28 -15.72 -11.67
C ASN A 100 19.73 -14.25 -11.53
N MET A 101 20.56 -13.71 -12.42
CA MET A 101 21.00 -12.31 -12.35
C MET A 101 19.87 -11.32 -12.62
N GLN A 102 19.94 -10.16 -11.96
CA GLN A 102 19.02 -9.03 -12.14
C GLN A 102 19.52 -8.12 -13.25
N ARG A 103 19.04 -8.37 -14.47
CA ARG A 103 19.54 -7.72 -15.70
C ARG A 103 19.39 -6.21 -15.69
N SER A 104 18.31 -5.71 -15.10
CA SER A 104 18.02 -4.27 -15.00
C SER A 104 18.98 -3.52 -14.08
N GLN A 105 19.83 -4.22 -13.31
CA GLN A 105 20.77 -3.63 -12.36
C GLN A 105 22.23 -3.64 -12.83
N ILE A 106 22.50 -4.22 -14.00
CA ILE A 106 23.83 -4.15 -14.60
C ILE A 106 24.14 -2.69 -14.93
N ASN A 107 25.21 -2.17 -14.32
CA ASN A 107 25.64 -0.79 -14.51
C ASN A 107 27.17 -0.74 -14.53
N LEU A 108 27.73 -0.35 -15.67
CA LEU A 108 29.16 -0.25 -15.85
C LEU A 108 29.65 1.15 -15.43
N SER A 109 30.80 1.18 -14.76
CA SER A 109 31.51 2.42 -14.45
C SER A 109 32.05 3.08 -15.73
N THR A 110 32.30 4.39 -15.67
CA THR A 110 32.92 5.13 -16.78
C THR A 110 34.25 4.50 -17.22
N GLU A 111 35.06 4.02 -16.28
CA GLU A 111 36.33 3.35 -16.59
C GLU A 111 36.11 2.06 -17.39
N GLN A 112 35.20 1.20 -16.93
CA GLN A 112 34.84 -0.02 -17.67
C GLN A 112 34.26 0.30 -19.05
N LEU A 113 33.46 1.37 -19.16
CA LEU A 113 32.90 1.79 -20.44
C LEU A 113 33.97 2.34 -21.39
N ASN A 114 34.99 3.02 -20.91
CA ASN A 114 36.15 3.45 -21.71
C ASN A 114 36.99 2.25 -22.18
N GLN A 115 37.18 1.25 -21.31
CA GLN A 115 37.84 0.00 -21.67
C GLN A 115 37.02 -0.75 -22.74
N TYR A 116 35.70 -0.77 -22.60
CA TYR A 116 34.80 -1.35 -23.58
C TYR A 116 34.82 -0.62 -24.93
N VAL A 117 34.87 0.72 -24.94
CA VAL A 117 35.02 1.52 -26.17
C VAL A 117 36.32 1.16 -26.89
N ASN A 118 37.44 1.11 -26.16
CA ASN A 118 38.72 0.68 -26.71
C ASN A 118 38.65 -0.74 -27.29
N TYR A 119 37.99 -1.66 -26.57
CA TYR A 119 37.77 -3.02 -27.05
C TYR A 119 36.96 -3.03 -28.35
N VAL A 120 35.82 -2.33 -28.41
CA VAL A 120 34.97 -2.28 -29.62
C VAL A 120 35.74 -1.70 -30.80
N ASP A 121 36.44 -0.58 -30.62
CA ASP A 121 37.12 0.10 -31.73
C ASP A 121 38.36 -0.67 -32.21
N LYS A 122 39.12 -1.31 -31.30
CA LYS A 122 40.44 -1.90 -31.64
C LYS A 122 40.45 -3.42 -31.77
N GLU A 123 39.68 -4.14 -30.95
CA GLU A 123 39.80 -5.60 -30.81
C GLU A 123 38.56 -6.37 -31.29
N ALA A 124 37.35 -5.89 -31.01
CA ALA A 124 36.12 -6.65 -31.25
C ALA A 124 35.91 -6.94 -32.75
N GLY A 125 35.48 -8.16 -33.07
CA GLY A 125 35.17 -8.56 -34.45
C GLY A 125 33.89 -7.92 -35.01
N ILE A 126 32.97 -7.55 -34.12
CA ILE A 126 31.71 -6.86 -34.45
C ILE A 126 31.87 -5.40 -34.07
N LYS A 127 31.71 -4.54 -35.07
CA LYS A 127 31.87 -3.09 -34.94
C LYS A 127 30.51 -2.40 -34.90
N VAL A 128 30.50 -1.15 -34.44
CA VAL A 128 29.30 -0.31 -34.55
C VAL A 128 29.05 0.09 -36.00
N THR A 129 27.80 0.00 -36.43
CA THR A 129 27.41 0.31 -37.81
C THR A 129 26.08 1.04 -37.88
N ILE A 130 25.92 1.92 -38.86
CA ILE A 130 24.63 2.56 -39.19
C ILE A 130 24.35 2.42 -40.69
N PRO A 131 23.08 2.46 -41.14
CA PRO A 131 22.78 2.48 -42.55
C PRO A 131 23.16 3.84 -43.18
N ASP A 132 23.79 3.81 -44.35
CA ASP A 132 23.96 4.98 -45.21
C ASP A 132 22.66 5.30 -45.99
N ALA A 133 22.71 6.32 -46.86
CA ALA A 133 21.58 6.70 -47.70
C ALA A 133 21.07 5.57 -48.62
N ALA A 134 21.93 4.59 -48.94
CA ALA A 134 21.60 3.41 -49.73
C ALA A 134 21.25 2.18 -48.86
N LYS A 135 21.08 2.35 -47.55
CA LYS A 135 20.82 1.31 -46.54
C LYS A 135 21.95 0.30 -46.39
N LYS A 136 23.18 0.62 -46.82
CA LYS A 136 24.37 -0.20 -46.58
C LYS A 136 24.97 0.13 -45.21
N PRO A 137 25.43 -0.87 -44.44
CA PRO A 137 26.05 -0.61 -43.15
C PRO A 137 27.41 0.08 -43.35
N ILE A 138 27.59 1.25 -42.75
CA ILE A 138 28.88 1.92 -42.63
C ILE A 138 29.42 1.72 -41.21
N THR A 139 30.70 1.38 -41.10
CA THR A 139 31.39 1.23 -39.80
C THR A 139 31.81 2.59 -39.29
N LEU A 140 31.60 2.82 -37.99
CA LEU A 140 32.00 4.03 -37.30
C LEU A 140 32.87 3.67 -36.09
N SER A 141 33.59 4.64 -35.56
CA SER A 141 34.05 4.59 -34.17
C SER A 141 32.88 4.79 -33.21
N CYS A 142 33.06 4.34 -31.97
CA CYS A 142 32.08 4.56 -30.90
C CYS A 142 31.79 6.06 -30.67
N GLN A 143 32.79 6.93 -30.84
CA GLN A 143 32.63 8.36 -30.68
C GLN A 143 31.87 9.03 -31.83
N GLU A 144 32.09 8.61 -33.07
CA GLU A 144 31.30 9.06 -34.22
C GLU A 144 29.83 8.63 -34.11
N LEU A 145 29.58 7.41 -33.63
CA LEU A 145 28.22 6.94 -33.35
C LEU A 145 27.53 7.81 -32.30
N LYS A 146 28.24 8.15 -31.20
CA LYS A 146 27.71 9.06 -30.18
C LYS A 146 27.36 10.42 -30.76
N GLY A 147 28.15 10.96 -31.69
CA GLY A 147 27.83 12.21 -32.39
C GLY A 147 26.51 12.17 -33.18
N LYS A 148 26.05 10.98 -33.59
CA LYS A 148 24.79 10.78 -34.34
C LYS A 148 23.58 10.49 -33.46
N ALA A 149 23.80 10.06 -32.22
CA ALA A 149 22.75 9.65 -31.29
C ALA A 149 22.20 10.86 -30.50
N THR A 150 21.60 11.84 -31.18
CA THR A 150 21.20 13.13 -30.59
C THR A 150 20.22 12.99 -29.41
N LYS A 151 19.36 11.97 -29.40
CA LYS A 151 18.42 11.67 -28.30
C LYS A 151 19.07 10.91 -27.14
N LEU A 152 20.25 10.33 -27.36
CA LEU A 152 20.95 9.45 -26.41
C LEU A 152 22.23 10.07 -25.85
N GLN A 153 22.42 11.40 -25.99
CA GLN A 153 23.61 12.11 -25.49
C GLN A 153 23.86 11.94 -23.99
N HIS A 154 22.83 11.59 -23.22
CA HIS A 154 22.93 11.29 -21.80
C HIS A 154 23.62 9.95 -21.48
N LEU A 155 23.81 9.08 -22.47
CA LEU A 155 24.50 7.79 -22.33
C LEU A 155 25.99 7.91 -22.70
N HIS A 156 26.79 7.00 -22.15
CA HIS A 156 28.19 6.86 -22.54
C HIS A 156 28.30 6.27 -23.96
N GLU A 157 29.34 6.63 -24.72
CA GLU A 157 29.57 6.08 -26.07
C GLU A 157 29.62 4.54 -26.09
N GLY A 158 30.22 3.93 -25.06
CA GLY A 158 30.22 2.47 -24.88
C GLY A 158 28.82 1.87 -24.71
N GLU A 159 27.92 2.56 -24.01
CA GLU A 159 26.53 2.11 -23.86
C GLU A 159 25.77 2.21 -25.17
N ILE A 160 25.94 3.33 -25.88
CA ILE A 160 25.39 3.57 -27.22
C ILE A 160 25.90 2.50 -28.20
N ALA A 161 27.18 2.15 -28.13
CA ALA A 161 27.79 1.11 -28.96
C ALA A 161 27.20 -0.28 -28.68
N GLY A 162 27.01 -0.65 -27.40
CA GLY A 162 26.33 -1.89 -27.03
C GLY A 162 24.90 -1.96 -27.56
N LEU A 163 24.13 -0.87 -27.43
CA LEU A 163 22.77 -0.77 -27.96
C LEU A 163 22.74 -0.85 -29.49
N ASN A 164 23.66 -0.19 -30.19
CA ASN A 164 23.76 -0.26 -31.65
C ASN A 164 24.05 -1.69 -32.13
N ILE A 165 25.05 -2.35 -31.54
CA ILE A 165 25.43 -3.73 -31.88
C ILE A 165 24.24 -4.67 -31.70
N TYR A 166 23.45 -4.49 -30.63
CA TYR A 166 22.21 -5.24 -30.43
C TYR A 166 21.27 -5.12 -31.64
N THR A 167 21.01 -3.91 -32.18
CA THR A 167 20.08 -3.74 -33.32
C THR A 167 20.54 -4.35 -34.64
N GLN A 168 21.80 -4.81 -34.72
CA GLN A 168 22.31 -5.49 -35.90
C GLN A 168 21.80 -6.94 -35.96
N GLN A 169 22.53 -7.86 -36.60
CA GLN A 169 22.21 -9.29 -36.51
C GLN A 169 22.64 -9.92 -35.18
N TYR A 170 23.33 -9.15 -34.33
CA TYR A 170 23.93 -9.68 -33.10
C TYR A 170 22.92 -9.87 -31.94
N TYR A 171 21.69 -9.36 -32.08
CA TYR A 171 20.61 -9.62 -31.11
C TYR A 171 20.36 -11.10 -30.86
N GLU A 172 20.57 -11.97 -31.86
CA GLU A 172 20.35 -13.42 -31.74
C GLU A 172 21.32 -14.04 -30.72
N PHE A 173 22.59 -13.66 -30.78
CA PHE A 173 23.62 -14.14 -29.85
C PHE A 173 23.42 -13.55 -28.46
N MET A 174 23.14 -12.25 -28.35
CA MET A 174 22.92 -11.57 -27.07
C MET A 174 21.67 -12.11 -26.36
N ASN A 175 20.52 -12.14 -27.04
CA ASN A 175 19.30 -12.69 -26.46
C ASN A 175 19.40 -14.19 -26.21
N GLY A 176 20.10 -14.93 -27.09
CA GLY A 176 20.37 -16.35 -26.89
C GLY A 176 21.12 -16.60 -25.58
N LEU A 177 22.26 -15.95 -25.39
CA LEU A 177 23.03 -16.03 -24.14
C LEU A 177 22.17 -15.65 -22.94
N LEU A 178 21.51 -14.48 -22.98
CA LEU A 178 20.73 -14.00 -21.84
C LEU A 178 19.53 -14.91 -21.50
N ARG A 179 19.03 -15.70 -22.45
CA ARG A 179 17.99 -16.74 -22.23
C ARG A 179 18.55 -18.06 -21.72
N GLY A 180 19.86 -18.17 -21.48
CA GLY A 180 20.54 -19.41 -21.12
C GLY A 180 20.68 -20.38 -22.29
N GLN A 181 20.59 -19.89 -23.53
CA GLN A 181 20.96 -20.67 -24.71
C GLN A 181 22.48 -20.65 -24.88
N HIS A 182 23.01 -21.66 -25.56
CA HIS A 182 24.43 -21.81 -25.83
C HIS A 182 24.75 -21.43 -27.28
N PRO A 183 24.93 -20.12 -27.60
CA PRO A 183 25.16 -19.64 -28.96
C PRO A 183 26.45 -20.17 -29.59
N TYR A 184 27.41 -20.60 -28.78
CA TYR A 184 28.71 -21.12 -29.23
C TYR A 184 28.99 -22.49 -28.60
N LYS A 185 29.62 -23.39 -29.34
CA LYS A 185 30.04 -24.68 -28.78
C LYS A 185 31.45 -24.58 -28.22
N GLY A 186 31.75 -25.32 -27.16
CA GLY A 186 33.06 -25.29 -26.51
C GLY A 186 34.23 -25.69 -27.42
N ASN A 187 33.93 -26.36 -28.55
CA ASN A 187 34.89 -26.73 -29.58
C ASN A 187 34.98 -25.74 -30.76
N ASP A 188 34.25 -24.61 -30.72
CA ASP A 188 34.36 -23.58 -31.74
C ASP A 188 35.77 -22.94 -31.71
N ALA A 189 36.37 -22.75 -32.87
CA ALA A 189 37.76 -22.25 -32.98
C ALA A 189 37.97 -20.88 -32.29
N ASN A 190 36.92 -20.06 -32.20
CA ASN A 190 36.94 -18.75 -31.54
C ASN A 190 36.09 -18.72 -30.26
N PHE A 191 35.83 -19.86 -29.62
CA PHE A 191 34.92 -19.96 -28.47
C PHE A 191 35.19 -18.91 -27.38
N GLN A 192 36.46 -18.73 -26.98
CA GLN A 192 36.84 -17.76 -25.94
C GLN A 192 36.50 -16.32 -26.33
N GLU A 193 36.88 -15.90 -27.55
CA GLU A 193 36.65 -14.53 -28.01
C GLU A 193 35.17 -14.28 -28.29
N ASN A 194 34.47 -15.25 -28.87
CA ASN A 194 33.02 -15.18 -29.10
C ASN A 194 32.26 -15.02 -27.77
N MET A 195 32.64 -15.78 -26.73
CA MET A 195 32.06 -15.66 -25.39
C MET A 195 32.38 -14.31 -24.74
N ARG A 196 33.63 -13.85 -24.81
CA ARG A 196 34.04 -12.50 -24.36
C ARG A 196 33.17 -11.43 -25.01
N GLN A 197 33.04 -11.50 -26.34
CA GLN A 197 32.34 -10.53 -27.14
C GLN A 197 30.85 -10.45 -26.78
N VAL A 198 30.14 -11.59 -26.74
CA VAL A 198 28.71 -11.61 -26.44
C VAL A 198 28.40 -11.15 -25.01
N ILE A 199 29.26 -11.47 -24.03
CA ILE A 199 29.11 -11.02 -22.64
C ILE A 199 29.32 -9.51 -22.53
N LEU A 200 30.40 -8.99 -23.11
CA LEU A 200 30.72 -7.55 -23.04
C LEU A 200 29.66 -6.70 -23.76
N HIS A 201 29.24 -7.10 -24.96
CA HIS A 201 28.17 -6.40 -25.69
C HIS A 201 26.85 -6.42 -24.89
N SER A 202 26.50 -7.57 -24.28
CA SER A 202 25.31 -7.69 -23.43
C SER A 202 25.40 -6.77 -22.21
N ALA A 203 26.53 -6.74 -21.51
CA ALA A 203 26.72 -5.89 -20.35
C ALA A 203 26.63 -4.39 -20.68
N ALA A 204 27.26 -3.95 -21.78
CA ALA A 204 27.20 -2.56 -22.22
C ALA A 204 25.78 -2.15 -22.64
N ALA A 205 25.06 -3.01 -23.36
CA ALA A 205 23.67 -2.76 -23.74
C ALA A 205 22.73 -2.72 -22.52
N LEU A 206 22.91 -3.62 -21.54
CA LEU A 206 22.15 -3.64 -20.28
C LEU A 206 22.40 -2.37 -19.45
N SER A 207 23.65 -1.90 -19.39
CA SER A 207 24.03 -0.65 -18.73
C SER A 207 23.36 0.56 -19.39
N GLY A 208 23.36 0.62 -20.73
CA GLY A 208 22.73 1.72 -21.47
C GLY A 208 21.21 1.76 -21.29
N ILE A 209 20.55 0.62 -21.45
CA ILE A 209 19.08 0.59 -21.42
C ILE A 209 18.52 0.90 -20.03
N SER A 210 19.22 0.53 -18.96
CA SER A 210 18.78 0.80 -17.58
C SER A 210 18.77 2.30 -17.24
N LYS A 211 19.52 3.13 -17.98
CA LYS A 211 19.64 4.58 -17.76
C LYS A 211 18.64 5.44 -18.57
N GLY A 212 17.89 4.83 -19.50
CA GLY A 212 17.18 5.57 -20.56
C GLY A 212 15.67 5.39 -20.68
N GLN A 213 15.02 4.54 -19.87
CA GLN A 213 13.59 4.18 -20.05
C GLN A 213 12.61 5.28 -19.62
N LYS A 214 12.54 6.38 -20.37
CA LYS A 214 11.62 7.50 -20.06
C LYS A 214 10.35 7.51 -20.90
N HIS A 215 10.32 6.75 -21.99
CA HIS A 215 9.20 6.77 -22.93
C HIS A 215 8.20 5.67 -22.56
N LYS A 216 7.01 6.08 -22.10
CA LYS A 216 5.88 5.15 -21.93
C LYS A 216 5.37 4.74 -23.31
N LEU A 217 5.43 3.45 -23.57
CA LEU A 217 4.86 2.82 -24.76
C LEU A 217 3.41 2.45 -24.41
N PRO A 218 2.40 3.12 -25.01
CA PRO A 218 1.00 2.84 -24.66
C PRO A 218 0.64 1.38 -24.94
N LEU A 219 1.00 0.87 -26.12
CA LEU A 219 0.86 -0.52 -26.55
C LEU A 219 1.99 -0.87 -27.51
N THR A 220 2.57 -2.05 -27.38
CA THR A 220 3.63 -2.53 -28.27
C THR A 220 3.56 -4.05 -28.43
N PHE A 221 4.06 -4.59 -29.53
CA PHE A 221 3.92 -6.01 -29.86
C PHE A 221 5.26 -6.67 -30.14
N ARG A 222 5.38 -7.96 -29.77
CA ARG A 222 6.54 -8.81 -30.08
C ARG A 222 6.08 -10.18 -30.56
N TYR A 223 6.80 -10.74 -31.52
CA TYR A 223 6.80 -12.18 -31.77
C TYR A 223 8.10 -12.80 -31.28
N ASP A 224 8.01 -13.97 -30.64
CA ASP A 224 9.15 -14.85 -30.45
C ASP A 224 9.06 -15.95 -31.52
N GLY A 225 10.20 -16.29 -32.12
CA GLY A 225 10.29 -17.40 -33.08
C GLY A 225 10.14 -18.77 -32.40
N ASP A 226 10.29 -19.85 -33.16
CA ASP A 226 10.25 -21.24 -32.66
C ASP A 226 11.39 -21.59 -31.69
N THR A 227 12.27 -20.63 -31.40
CA THR A 227 13.49 -20.80 -30.60
C THR A 227 13.29 -20.49 -29.12
N LEU A 228 12.10 -20.11 -28.65
CA LEU A 228 11.88 -19.86 -27.22
C LEU A 228 11.84 -21.20 -26.45
N PRO A 229 12.67 -21.40 -25.41
CA PRO A 229 12.67 -22.63 -24.64
C PRO A 229 11.30 -22.96 -24.04
N LYS A 230 10.86 -24.22 -24.15
CA LYS A 230 9.58 -24.70 -23.60
C LYS A 230 9.35 -24.30 -22.12
N PRO A 231 10.36 -24.40 -21.22
CA PRO A 231 10.17 -23.98 -19.82
C PRO A 231 9.87 -22.48 -19.64
N ILE A 232 10.31 -21.63 -20.57
CA ILE A 232 9.96 -20.20 -20.56
C ILE A 232 8.49 -20.03 -20.94
N ILE A 233 8.01 -20.74 -21.96
CA ILE A 233 6.62 -20.69 -22.40
C ILE A 233 5.71 -21.18 -21.26
N GLU A 234 6.03 -22.31 -20.64
CA GLU A 234 5.28 -22.89 -19.52
C GLU A 234 5.19 -21.91 -18.34
N LYS A 235 6.29 -21.22 -17.98
CA LYS A 235 6.27 -20.17 -16.95
C LYS A 235 5.39 -18.97 -17.31
N ARG A 236 5.40 -18.52 -18.57
CA ARG A 236 4.52 -17.44 -19.05
C ARG A 236 3.04 -17.85 -18.96
N ILE A 237 2.73 -19.09 -19.31
CA ILE A 237 1.36 -19.66 -19.20
C ILE A 237 0.92 -19.71 -17.75
N GLN A 238 1.76 -20.21 -16.84
CA GLN A 238 1.45 -20.29 -15.41
C GLN A 238 1.17 -18.89 -14.82
N CYS A 239 2.03 -17.92 -15.13
CA CYS A 239 1.83 -16.52 -14.72
C CYS A 239 0.48 -15.98 -15.22
N ALA A 240 0.12 -16.23 -16.48
CA ALA A 240 -1.16 -15.81 -17.05
C ALA A 240 -2.38 -16.52 -16.44
N GLN A 241 -2.29 -17.82 -16.14
CA GLN A 241 -3.37 -18.60 -15.52
C GLN A 241 -3.67 -18.13 -14.10
N SER A 242 -2.66 -17.65 -13.36
CA SER A 242 -2.84 -17.02 -12.06
C SER A 242 -3.53 -15.64 -12.13
N LYS A 243 -3.84 -15.13 -13.34
CA LYS A 243 -4.30 -13.76 -13.61
C LYS A 243 -3.38 -12.69 -13.01
N GLY A 244 -2.11 -13.01 -12.75
CA GLY A 244 -1.17 -12.15 -12.05
C GLY A 244 -1.52 -11.84 -10.58
N ILE A 245 -2.43 -12.63 -9.97
CA ILE A 245 -2.89 -12.52 -8.57
C ILE A 245 -1.89 -13.18 -7.60
N GLY A 246 -1.11 -14.16 -8.07
CA GLY A 246 0.05 -14.66 -7.34
C GLY A 246 1.27 -13.72 -7.49
N LEU A 247 2.19 -13.77 -6.53
CA LEU A 247 3.52 -13.10 -6.56
C LEU A 247 4.44 -13.56 -7.71
N GLU A 248 3.92 -14.30 -8.70
CA GLU A 248 4.66 -14.83 -9.84
C GLU A 248 4.95 -13.70 -10.83
N VAL A 249 6.01 -12.97 -10.56
CA VAL A 249 6.57 -11.99 -11.48
C VAL A 249 7.61 -12.70 -12.35
N TYR A 250 7.37 -12.75 -13.66
CA TYR A 250 8.33 -13.30 -14.60
C TYR A 250 9.39 -12.26 -14.93
N GLU A 251 10.66 -12.53 -14.64
CA GLU A 251 11.76 -11.70 -15.15
C GLU A 251 12.03 -12.09 -16.60
N ASP A 252 11.65 -11.23 -17.54
CA ASP A 252 12.00 -11.45 -18.94
C ASP A 252 13.52 -11.42 -19.08
N THR A 253 14.04 -12.49 -19.67
CA THR A 253 15.47 -12.79 -19.64
C THR A 253 16.21 -12.15 -20.79
N ALA A 254 15.52 -11.51 -21.74
CA ALA A 254 16.12 -10.93 -22.94
C ALA A 254 15.55 -9.55 -23.25
N PHE A 255 16.24 -8.80 -24.11
CA PHE A 255 15.74 -7.51 -24.57
C PHE A 255 14.47 -7.72 -25.41
N VAL A 256 13.55 -6.76 -25.34
CA VAL A 256 12.37 -6.72 -26.22
C VAL A 256 12.54 -5.50 -27.13
N SER A 257 12.69 -5.75 -28.43
CA SER A 257 12.65 -4.71 -29.46
C SER A 257 11.24 -4.65 -30.06
N SER A 258 10.75 -3.44 -30.30
CA SER A 258 9.48 -3.21 -30.99
C SER A 258 9.55 -1.97 -31.89
N ALA A 259 8.69 -1.93 -32.89
CA ALA A 259 8.64 -0.88 -33.91
C ALA A 259 7.21 -0.31 -34.01
N PHE A 260 7.09 1.01 -34.13
CA PHE A 260 5.77 1.67 -34.20
C PHE A 260 5.13 1.65 -35.59
N GLU A 261 5.93 1.45 -36.64
CA GLU A 261 5.48 1.67 -38.03
C GLU A 261 5.32 0.36 -38.84
N LYS A 262 5.57 -0.81 -38.24
CA LYS A 262 5.42 -2.12 -38.91
C LYS A 262 4.02 -2.74 -38.73
N PRO A 263 3.32 -3.14 -39.80
CA PRO A 263 2.00 -3.79 -39.70
C PRO A 263 2.07 -5.18 -39.05
N VAL A 264 1.12 -5.52 -38.16
CA VAL A 264 1.03 -6.83 -37.47
C VAL A 264 0.93 -8.02 -38.44
N SER A 265 0.39 -7.81 -39.65
CA SER A 265 0.29 -8.82 -40.70
C SER A 265 1.64 -9.33 -41.21
N THR A 266 2.73 -8.60 -40.95
CA THR A 266 4.10 -9.00 -41.35
C THR A 266 4.79 -9.93 -40.35
N PHE A 267 4.12 -10.30 -39.25
CA PHE A 267 4.72 -11.03 -38.14
C PHE A 267 4.27 -12.51 -38.08
N ASN A 268 5.21 -13.46 -38.26
CA ASN A 268 4.93 -14.89 -38.49
C ASN A 268 5.38 -15.86 -37.38
N GLY A 269 5.60 -15.41 -36.14
CA GLY A 269 6.06 -16.29 -35.05
C GLY A 269 4.97 -17.14 -34.37
N PRO A 270 5.35 -18.29 -33.76
CA PRO A 270 4.46 -19.14 -32.97
C PRO A 270 4.05 -18.50 -31.64
N ILE A 271 4.80 -17.53 -31.11
CA ILE A 271 4.56 -16.92 -29.80
C ILE A 271 4.41 -15.42 -30.02
N ARG A 272 3.31 -14.86 -29.52
CA ARG A 272 2.87 -13.49 -29.79
C ARG A 272 2.53 -12.82 -28.47
N THR A 273 3.23 -11.74 -28.14
CA THR A 273 3.03 -11.00 -26.88
C THR A 273 2.66 -9.55 -27.17
N VAL A 274 1.53 -9.13 -26.63
CA VAL A 274 1.16 -7.70 -26.53
C VAL A 274 1.64 -7.20 -25.19
N PHE A 275 2.41 -6.13 -25.22
CA PHE A 275 2.93 -5.43 -24.06
C PHE A 275 2.17 -4.12 -23.86
N TYR A 276 1.61 -3.93 -22.67
CA TYR A 276 0.87 -2.75 -22.27
C TYR A 276 1.64 -1.93 -21.23
N GLY A 277 1.73 -0.62 -21.44
CA GLY A 277 2.31 0.31 -20.47
C GLY A 277 3.80 0.10 -20.17
N MET A 278 4.55 -0.54 -21.07
CA MET A 278 6.00 -0.74 -20.91
C MET A 278 6.74 0.60 -21.04
N GLN A 279 7.90 0.69 -20.41
CA GLN A 279 8.84 1.79 -20.65
C GLN A 279 9.96 1.28 -21.57
N GLY A 280 10.27 2.08 -22.60
CA GLY A 280 11.33 1.78 -23.55
C GLY A 280 12.27 2.95 -23.76
N LEU A 281 13.40 2.65 -24.38
CA LEU A 281 14.37 3.61 -24.88
C LEU A 281 14.19 3.74 -26.41
N ASP A 282 13.96 4.97 -26.90
CA ASP A 282 13.98 5.27 -28.34
C ASP A 282 15.42 5.15 -28.84
N ILE A 283 15.71 4.11 -29.61
CA ILE A 283 17.03 3.86 -30.20
C ILE A 283 17.03 4.03 -31.73
N GLY A 284 15.98 4.64 -32.29
CA GLY A 284 15.82 4.75 -33.74
C GLY A 284 17.01 5.40 -34.46
N GLU A 285 17.68 6.38 -33.83
CA GLU A 285 18.83 7.08 -34.42
C GLU A 285 20.09 6.22 -34.57
N ILE A 286 20.19 5.16 -33.78
CA ILE A 286 21.33 4.24 -33.77
C ILE A 286 20.93 2.84 -34.22
N SER A 287 19.68 2.64 -34.61
CA SER A 287 19.19 1.34 -35.07
C SER A 287 19.69 1.04 -36.47
N ARG A 288 19.88 -0.26 -36.76
CA ARG A 288 20.02 -0.76 -38.15
C ARG A 288 18.81 -0.42 -39.02
N TYR A 289 17.64 -0.21 -38.43
CA TYR A 289 16.38 0.08 -39.10
C TYR A 289 15.76 1.40 -38.58
N PRO A 290 16.37 2.56 -38.85
CA PRO A 290 15.97 3.84 -38.27
C PRO A 290 14.54 4.26 -38.64
N ALA A 291 14.05 3.85 -39.81
CA ALA A 291 12.68 4.11 -40.26
C ALA A 291 11.61 3.40 -39.43
N GLU A 292 11.96 2.35 -38.68
CA GLU A 292 11.00 1.57 -37.90
C GLU A 292 10.66 2.23 -36.55
N ARG A 293 11.39 3.30 -36.19
CA ARG A 293 11.32 3.97 -34.89
C ARG A 293 11.41 2.95 -33.76
N GLU A 294 12.53 2.24 -33.73
CA GLU A 294 12.76 1.13 -32.81
C GLU A 294 12.82 1.59 -31.36
N PHE A 295 12.02 0.94 -30.51
CA PHE A 295 12.09 1.07 -29.06
C PHE A 295 12.60 -0.22 -28.45
N LEU A 296 13.63 -0.08 -27.62
CA LEU A 296 14.17 -1.18 -26.87
C LEU A 296 13.68 -1.13 -25.43
N ILE A 297 13.19 -2.26 -24.95
CA ILE A 297 12.70 -2.46 -23.59
C ILE A 297 13.68 -3.41 -22.91
N ALA A 298 14.08 -3.04 -21.68
CA ALA A 298 15.04 -3.82 -20.93
C ALA A 298 14.43 -5.17 -20.53
N PRO A 299 15.26 -6.22 -20.46
CA PRO A 299 14.88 -7.40 -19.72
C PRO A 299 14.57 -7.00 -18.28
N GLY A 300 13.46 -7.49 -17.76
CA GLY A 300 12.97 -7.05 -16.46
C GLY A 300 11.69 -7.75 -16.08
N LYS A 301 11.19 -7.37 -14.90
CA LYS A 301 9.99 -7.96 -14.33
C LYS A 301 8.75 -7.57 -15.14
N VAL A 302 8.09 -8.57 -15.70
CA VAL A 302 6.89 -8.49 -16.53
C VAL A 302 5.81 -9.36 -15.91
N LYS A 303 4.57 -8.89 -15.93
CA LYS A 303 3.41 -9.72 -15.60
C LYS A 303 2.73 -10.18 -16.87
N TYR A 304 2.57 -11.49 -17.03
CA TYR A 304 1.69 -12.07 -18.03
C TYR A 304 0.29 -12.14 -17.43
N LEU A 305 -0.63 -11.41 -18.04
CA LEU A 305 -1.99 -11.23 -17.55
C LEU A 305 -2.90 -12.32 -18.12
N HIS A 306 -2.83 -12.56 -19.43
CA HIS A 306 -3.66 -13.52 -20.15
C HIS A 306 -2.84 -14.35 -21.14
N HIS A 307 -3.32 -15.57 -21.40
CA HIS A 307 -2.77 -16.51 -22.36
C HIS A 307 -3.90 -17.21 -23.13
N ARG A 308 -3.70 -17.41 -24.43
CA ARG A 308 -4.49 -18.32 -25.27
C ARG A 308 -3.59 -19.10 -26.22
N GLU A 309 -3.97 -20.32 -26.56
CA GLU A 309 -3.38 -21.08 -27.64
C GLU A 309 -4.39 -21.29 -28.79
N GLU A 310 -3.98 -21.05 -30.03
CA GLU A 310 -4.82 -21.26 -31.23
C GLU A 310 -3.93 -21.72 -32.39
N ASN A 311 -4.26 -22.83 -33.05
CA ASN A 311 -3.49 -23.36 -34.19
C ASN A 311 -1.99 -23.55 -33.90
N LYS A 312 -1.65 -24.05 -32.69
CA LYS A 312 -0.27 -24.21 -32.18
C LYS A 312 0.49 -22.88 -32.00
N LYS A 313 -0.22 -21.76 -31.95
CA LYS A 313 0.35 -20.43 -31.67
C LYS A 313 -0.09 -19.97 -30.29
N HIS A 314 0.83 -19.44 -29.49
CA HIS A 314 0.59 -18.87 -28.18
C HIS A 314 0.42 -17.35 -28.27
N TYR A 315 -0.62 -16.83 -27.64
CA TYR A 315 -0.97 -15.43 -27.55
C TYR A 315 -0.92 -15.00 -26.10
N PHE A 316 -0.19 -13.93 -25.80
CA PHE A 316 0.02 -13.41 -24.45
C PHE A 316 -0.33 -11.92 -24.39
N LEU A 317 -0.91 -11.51 -23.26
CA LEU A 317 -1.00 -10.12 -22.84
C LEU A 317 -0.10 -9.91 -21.63
N ALA A 318 0.76 -8.90 -21.67
CA ALA A 318 1.73 -8.63 -20.63
C ALA A 318 1.86 -7.14 -20.29
N CYS A 319 2.27 -6.80 -19.06
CA CYS A 319 2.53 -5.42 -18.64
C CYS A 319 3.80 -5.28 -17.78
N SER A 320 4.31 -4.04 -17.69
CA SER A 320 5.49 -3.71 -16.89
C SER A 320 5.20 -3.84 -15.40
N VAL A 321 6.21 -4.30 -14.67
CA VAL A 321 6.32 -4.08 -13.24
C VAL A 321 7.22 -2.86 -13.03
N THR A 322 6.69 -1.74 -12.53
CA THR A 322 7.37 -0.44 -12.56
C THR A 322 8.34 -0.29 -11.38
N PRO A 323 9.63 0.04 -11.59
CA PRO A 323 10.51 0.49 -10.51
C PRO A 323 10.28 1.98 -10.19
N PRO A 324 10.49 2.44 -8.95
CA PRO A 324 10.29 3.84 -8.55
C PRO A 324 11.22 4.80 -9.31
N ALA A 325 10.79 6.06 -9.49
CA ALA A 325 11.46 7.04 -10.33
C ALA A 325 12.71 7.69 -9.68
N SER A 326 13.87 7.54 -10.33
CA SER A 326 15.11 8.35 -10.26
C SER A 326 16.11 8.19 -9.08
N ILE A 327 17.38 7.99 -9.45
CA ILE A 327 18.58 7.80 -8.61
C ILE A 327 18.93 9.01 -7.71
N LYS A 328 18.46 10.22 -8.06
CA LYS A 328 18.77 11.46 -7.31
C LYS A 328 17.96 11.62 -6.02
N GLN A 329 16.81 10.94 -5.91
CA GLN A 329 16.04 10.87 -4.66
C GLN A 329 16.61 9.81 -3.70
N ILE A 330 17.50 8.93 -4.19
CA ILE A 330 18.08 7.79 -3.47
C ILE A 330 19.39 8.15 -2.74
N SER A 331 20.13 9.16 -3.22
CA SER A 331 21.42 9.58 -2.62
C SER A 331 21.31 10.24 -1.25
N ASN A 332 20.08 10.61 -0.85
CA ASN A 332 19.78 11.20 0.45
C ASN A 332 19.08 10.22 1.41
N LEU A 333 18.95 8.95 1.04
CA LEU A 333 18.43 7.89 1.92
C LEU A 333 19.59 7.31 2.74
N PRO A 334 19.42 7.09 4.06
CA PRO A 334 20.34 6.24 4.82
C PRO A 334 20.39 4.85 4.18
N ASN A 335 21.57 4.24 4.13
CA ASN A 335 21.77 2.91 3.53
C ASN A 335 20.77 1.89 4.13
N GLY A 336 19.81 1.41 3.32
CA GLY A 336 18.85 0.35 3.71
C GLY A 336 17.35 0.65 3.57
N GLY A 337 16.93 1.80 3.02
CA GLY A 337 15.52 2.21 3.03
C GLY A 337 14.49 1.33 2.28
N THR A 338 13.31 1.10 2.89
CA THR A 338 12.18 0.27 2.41
C THR A 338 11.07 1.06 1.68
N TYR A 339 10.11 0.33 1.07
CA TYR A 339 8.94 0.82 0.31
C TYR A 339 8.19 2.00 0.98
N LYS A 340 8.08 1.96 2.32
CA LYS A 340 7.36 2.96 3.13
C LYS A 340 8.10 4.29 3.30
N GLN A 341 9.43 4.33 3.13
CA GLN A 341 10.18 5.60 3.14
C GLN A 341 10.00 6.38 1.84
N ALA A 342 9.89 5.71 0.69
CA ALA A 342 9.55 6.36 -0.58
C ALA A 342 8.08 6.81 -0.63
N GLU A 343 7.17 6.07 0.01
CA GLU A 343 5.77 6.47 0.17
C GLU A 343 5.62 7.66 1.13
N ASN A 344 6.36 7.68 2.25
CA ASN A 344 6.43 8.85 3.13
C ASN A 344 7.08 10.06 2.46
N ILE A 345 8.07 9.88 1.58
CA ILE A 345 8.67 10.95 0.76
C ILE A 345 7.73 11.40 -0.36
N ALA A 346 6.91 10.52 -0.93
CA ALA A 346 5.89 10.89 -1.93
C ALA A 346 4.72 11.63 -1.27
N VAL A 347 4.30 11.19 -0.09
CA VAL A 347 3.33 11.88 0.78
C VAL A 347 3.93 13.19 1.31
N GLU A 348 5.23 13.24 1.65
CA GLU A 348 5.93 14.49 1.99
C GLU A 348 6.14 15.38 0.78
N ALA A 349 6.39 14.87 -0.42
CA ALA A 349 6.54 15.65 -1.64
C ALA A 349 5.19 16.14 -2.16
N GLU A 350 4.10 15.38 -1.99
CA GLU A 350 2.73 15.83 -2.21
C GLU A 350 2.30 16.82 -1.13
N ARG A 351 2.66 16.60 0.15
CA ARG A 351 2.48 17.60 1.23
C ARG A 351 3.30 18.85 0.99
N ASP A 352 4.51 18.73 0.49
CA ASP A 352 5.45 19.83 0.21
C ASP A 352 5.04 20.53 -1.09
N MET A 353 4.47 19.83 -2.07
CA MET A 353 3.86 20.41 -3.26
C MET A 353 2.55 21.13 -2.91
N VAL A 354 1.70 20.56 -2.05
CA VAL A 354 0.48 21.20 -1.54
C VAL A 354 0.83 22.41 -0.67
N LYS A 355 1.83 22.31 0.21
CA LYS A 355 2.37 23.44 0.98
C LYS A 355 3.00 24.50 0.08
N LYS A 356 3.82 24.12 -0.91
CA LYS A 356 4.42 25.05 -1.89
C LYS A 356 3.38 25.68 -2.78
N PHE A 357 2.32 24.98 -3.14
CA PHE A 357 1.22 25.50 -3.95
C PHE A 357 0.32 26.43 -3.12
N ALA A 358 0.03 26.08 -1.86
CA ALA A 358 -0.67 26.96 -0.92
C ALA A 358 0.17 28.20 -0.60
N GLN A 359 1.47 28.04 -0.35
CA GLN A 359 2.41 29.14 -0.12
C GLN A 359 2.56 30.01 -1.38
N PHE A 360 2.65 29.42 -2.57
CA PHE A 360 2.65 30.13 -3.85
C PHE A 360 1.35 30.92 -4.04
N ALA A 361 0.18 30.32 -3.76
CA ALA A 361 -1.10 31.01 -3.83
C ALA A 361 -1.18 32.18 -2.82
N ILE A 362 -0.64 32.00 -1.61
CA ILE A 362 -0.55 33.04 -0.56
C ILE A 362 0.41 34.15 -0.97
N ASP A 363 1.61 33.81 -1.48
CA ASP A 363 2.64 34.77 -1.90
C ASP A 363 2.18 35.60 -3.11
N VAL A 364 1.51 34.96 -4.06
CA VAL A 364 0.89 35.61 -5.23
C VAL A 364 -0.24 36.54 -4.78
N THR A 365 -1.07 36.10 -3.83
CA THR A 365 -2.17 36.92 -3.29
C THR A 365 -1.62 38.11 -2.51
N ASN A 366 -0.61 37.93 -1.66
CA ASN A 366 -0.01 38.99 -0.85
C ASN A 366 0.77 40.01 -1.70
N GLN A 367 1.57 39.57 -2.68
CA GLN A 367 2.31 40.50 -3.56
C GLN A 367 1.39 41.26 -4.54
N TYR A 368 0.23 40.69 -4.86
CA TYR A 368 -0.84 41.37 -5.61
C TYR A 368 -1.56 42.42 -4.75
N LEU A 369 -1.85 42.12 -3.47
CA LEU A 369 -2.43 43.06 -2.50
C LEU A 369 -1.47 44.22 -2.15
N GLU A 370 -0.15 44.00 -2.21
CA GLU A 370 0.87 45.02 -1.98
C GLU A 370 1.24 45.85 -3.23
N GLY A 371 0.62 45.59 -4.39
CA GLY A 371 0.90 46.33 -5.63
C GLY A 371 2.29 46.07 -6.23
N LYS A 372 3.00 45.00 -5.81
CA LYS A 372 4.38 44.69 -6.25
C LYS A 372 4.44 43.86 -7.54
N ALA A 373 3.33 43.25 -7.98
CA ALA A 373 3.26 42.40 -9.17
C ALA A 373 3.65 43.12 -10.49
N GLU A 374 3.54 44.46 -10.57
CA GLU A 374 3.95 45.21 -11.76
C GLU A 374 5.48 45.32 -11.94
N LYS A 375 6.28 45.07 -10.89
CA LYS A 375 7.74 45.33 -10.91
C LYS A 375 8.61 44.16 -11.32
N ASP A 376 8.14 42.91 -11.28
CA ASP A 376 8.95 41.71 -11.60
C ASP A 376 8.39 40.93 -12.80
N LYS A 377 8.25 41.62 -13.95
CA LYS A 377 7.66 41.07 -15.20
C LYS A 377 8.42 39.87 -15.78
N SER A 378 9.71 39.70 -15.46
CA SER A 378 10.53 38.60 -16.00
C SER A 378 10.19 37.22 -15.43
N LYS A 379 9.57 37.14 -14.24
CA LYS A 379 9.19 35.85 -13.63
C LYS A 379 7.80 35.36 -14.04
N TRP A 380 7.02 36.19 -14.74
CA TRP A 380 5.59 35.96 -14.99
C TRP A 380 5.22 35.98 -16.47
N SER A 381 6.07 35.38 -17.32
CA SER A 381 5.86 35.31 -18.77
C SER A 381 4.52 34.66 -19.16
N ILE A 382 3.98 33.78 -18.31
CA ILE A 382 2.67 33.15 -18.51
C ILE A 382 1.52 34.16 -18.32
N LEU A 383 1.55 34.99 -17.27
CA LEU A 383 0.51 36.00 -17.01
C LEU A 383 0.61 37.19 -17.98
N ALA A 384 1.82 37.59 -18.37
CA ALA A 384 2.04 38.66 -19.35
C ALA A 384 1.56 38.28 -20.76
N ASN A 385 1.65 36.99 -21.14
CA ASN A 385 1.09 36.50 -22.40
C ASN A 385 -0.44 36.45 -22.41
N ILE A 386 -1.06 36.18 -21.26
CA ILE A 386 -2.53 36.13 -21.14
C ILE A 386 -3.14 37.56 -21.23
N ASP A 387 -2.51 38.55 -20.58
CA ASP A 387 -2.95 39.95 -20.61
C ASP A 387 -2.85 40.56 -22.03
N ASN A 388 -1.81 40.19 -22.78
CA ASN A 388 -1.61 40.60 -24.18
C ASN A 388 -2.59 39.92 -25.15
N THR A 389 -3.13 38.75 -24.80
CA THR A 389 -3.94 37.95 -25.72
C THR A 389 -5.45 38.16 -25.53
N TYR A 390 -5.93 38.47 -24.32
CA TYR A 390 -7.36 38.45 -24.01
C TYR A 390 -7.92 39.68 -23.26
N GLY A 391 -7.10 40.68 -22.96
CA GLY A 391 -7.54 41.96 -22.37
C GLY A 391 -7.76 41.92 -20.85
N LYS A 392 -7.62 43.09 -20.21
CA LYS A 392 -7.59 43.29 -18.75
C LYS A 392 -8.82 42.71 -18.05
N GLY A 393 -8.60 41.79 -17.11
CA GLY A 393 -9.61 41.24 -16.21
C GLY A 393 -10.06 39.80 -16.50
N SER A 394 -9.70 39.25 -17.67
CA SER A 394 -10.01 37.87 -18.09
C SER A 394 -9.24 36.79 -17.28
N TYR A 395 -8.07 37.12 -16.75
CA TYR A 395 -7.23 36.21 -15.96
C TYR A 395 -7.87 35.73 -14.64
N LYS A 396 -8.84 36.47 -14.08
CA LYS A 396 -9.46 36.15 -12.78
C LYS A 396 -10.45 35.00 -12.85
N ILE A 397 -11.22 34.93 -13.95
CA ILE A 397 -12.17 33.84 -14.23
C ILE A 397 -11.39 32.57 -14.57
N GLN A 398 -10.31 32.71 -15.35
CA GLN A 398 -9.48 31.58 -15.77
C GLN A 398 -8.66 31.02 -14.61
N PHE A 399 -8.17 31.85 -13.70
CA PHE A 399 -7.50 31.40 -12.47
C PHE A 399 -8.46 30.66 -11.52
N ALA A 400 -9.70 31.13 -11.36
CA ALA A 400 -10.71 30.41 -10.58
C ALA A 400 -11.10 29.06 -11.21
N GLU A 401 -11.22 29.01 -12.54
CA GLU A 401 -11.45 27.78 -13.31
C GLU A 401 -10.25 26.81 -13.23
N GLU A 402 -9.01 27.31 -13.26
CA GLU A 402 -7.80 26.49 -13.08
C GLU A 402 -7.71 25.95 -11.64
N LEU A 403 -7.98 26.78 -10.63
CA LEU A 403 -7.97 26.36 -9.23
C LEU A 403 -9.08 25.31 -8.97
N LYS A 404 -10.26 25.49 -9.56
CA LYS A 404 -11.36 24.52 -9.58
C LYS A 404 -10.97 23.24 -10.30
N THR A 405 -10.27 23.33 -11.44
CA THR A 405 -9.78 22.17 -12.20
C THR A 405 -8.72 21.40 -11.42
N SER A 406 -7.79 22.09 -10.76
CA SER A 406 -6.77 21.49 -9.90
C SER A 406 -7.38 20.86 -8.65
N LEU A 407 -8.36 21.50 -8.00
CA LEU A 407 -9.08 20.93 -6.86
C LEU A 407 -9.92 19.70 -7.26
N ASN A 408 -10.58 19.74 -8.42
CA ASN A 408 -11.30 18.58 -8.97
C ASN A 408 -10.34 17.46 -9.40
N GLY A 409 -9.15 17.80 -9.88
CA GLY A 409 -8.08 16.84 -10.16
C GLY A 409 -7.55 16.17 -8.89
N LEU A 410 -7.33 16.95 -7.83
CA LEU A 410 -6.94 16.46 -6.51
C LEU A 410 -8.03 15.57 -5.90
N LEU A 411 -9.29 15.99 -5.99
CA LEU A 411 -10.47 15.24 -5.55
C LEU A 411 -10.61 13.91 -6.31
N ASN A 412 -10.43 13.91 -7.64
CA ASN A 412 -10.43 12.70 -8.45
C ASN A 412 -9.25 11.77 -8.11
N ASN A 413 -8.07 12.33 -7.87
CA ASN A 413 -6.90 11.53 -7.49
C ASN A 413 -7.08 10.90 -6.11
N LEU A 414 -7.71 11.61 -5.18
CA LEU A 414 -8.12 11.07 -3.88
C LEU A 414 -9.20 10.00 -4.09
N GLN A 415 -10.35 10.30 -4.69
CA GLN A 415 -11.45 9.34 -4.94
C GLN A 415 -11.02 8.04 -5.66
N ASN A 416 -9.96 8.08 -6.46
CA ASN A 416 -9.44 6.93 -7.22
C ASN A 416 -8.17 6.30 -6.61
N GLY A 417 -7.62 6.86 -5.53
CA GLY A 417 -6.47 6.36 -4.78
C GLY A 417 -6.88 5.51 -3.58
N TYR A 418 -6.19 4.40 -3.33
CA TYR A 418 -6.42 3.58 -2.14
C TYR A 418 -5.65 4.18 -0.96
N ILE A 419 -6.35 4.77 0.01
CA ILE A 419 -5.76 5.17 1.31
C ILE A 419 -6.46 4.37 2.40
N GLU A 420 -5.68 3.68 3.23
CA GLU A 420 -6.17 2.77 4.27
C GLU A 420 -7.05 3.45 5.35
N HIS A 421 -7.01 4.78 5.46
CA HIS A 421 -7.96 5.55 6.27
C HIS A 421 -9.12 6.07 5.42
N LYS A 422 -10.02 5.16 5.01
CA LYS A 422 -11.25 5.48 4.26
C LYS A 422 -12.07 6.62 4.89
N ALA A 423 -12.04 6.79 6.22
CA ALA A 423 -12.73 7.87 6.94
C ALA A 423 -12.02 9.24 6.82
N ALA A 424 -10.70 9.31 7.05
CA ALA A 424 -9.93 10.55 6.85
C ALA A 424 -9.92 10.96 5.37
N HIS A 425 -9.87 9.97 4.49
CA HIS A 425 -9.95 10.11 3.05
C HIS A 425 -11.32 10.64 2.59
N ASN A 426 -12.43 10.02 3.04
CA ASN A 426 -13.78 10.50 2.78
C ASN A 426 -14.02 11.89 3.37
N ARG A 427 -13.37 12.24 4.49
CA ARG A 427 -13.46 13.56 5.12
C ARG A 427 -12.71 14.64 4.35
N ILE A 428 -11.52 14.34 3.84
CA ILE A 428 -10.79 15.22 2.92
C ILE A 428 -11.61 15.42 1.64
N ILE A 429 -12.22 14.36 1.10
CA ILE A 429 -13.15 14.44 -0.03
C ILE A 429 -14.39 15.29 0.29
N GLU A 430 -14.96 15.16 1.49
CA GLU A 430 -16.10 15.98 1.94
C GLU A 430 -15.73 17.46 2.09
N ILE A 431 -14.56 17.75 2.67
CA ILE A 431 -14.03 19.12 2.83
C ILE A 431 -13.73 19.71 1.46
N LEU A 432 -13.17 18.93 0.54
CA LEU A 432 -12.96 19.34 -0.85
C LEU A 432 -14.30 19.54 -1.57
N HIS A 433 -15.30 18.69 -1.37
CA HIS A 433 -16.65 18.89 -1.92
C HIS A 433 -17.30 20.15 -1.35
N GLN A 434 -17.24 20.40 -0.05
CA GLN A 434 -17.76 21.62 0.58
C GLN A 434 -17.01 22.87 0.12
N ALA A 435 -15.69 22.76 -0.11
CA ALA A 435 -14.89 23.83 -0.70
C ALA A 435 -15.26 24.07 -2.18
N ILE A 436 -15.52 23.00 -2.95
CA ILE A 436 -15.97 23.07 -4.36
C ILE A 436 -17.40 23.63 -4.46
N GLU A 437 -18.30 23.27 -3.55
CA GLU A 437 -19.69 23.75 -3.50
C GLU A 437 -19.75 25.22 -3.04
N LYS A 438 -18.89 25.61 -2.08
CA LYS A 438 -18.64 27.02 -1.74
C LYS A 438 -17.95 27.78 -2.88
N ALA A 439 -17.11 27.11 -3.67
CA ALA A 439 -16.52 27.68 -4.87
C ALA A 439 -17.51 27.78 -6.04
N GLN A 440 -18.56 26.95 -6.09
CA GLN A 440 -19.67 27.12 -7.04
C GLN A 440 -20.54 28.33 -6.67
N THR A 441 -20.61 28.70 -5.38
CA THR A 441 -21.20 29.98 -4.97
C THR A 441 -20.29 31.17 -5.32
N ILE A 442 -19.01 30.96 -5.65
CA ILE A 442 -18.12 31.99 -6.19
C ILE A 442 -18.56 32.42 -7.59
N ASP A 443 -19.28 31.63 -8.38
CA ASP A 443 -19.88 32.13 -9.64
C ASP A 443 -20.93 33.23 -9.37
N ASN A 444 -21.71 33.09 -8.29
CA ASN A 444 -22.69 34.10 -7.85
C ASN A 444 -22.05 35.31 -7.15
N ILE A 445 -20.97 35.09 -6.40
CA ILE A 445 -20.18 36.17 -5.77
C ILE A 445 -19.36 36.92 -6.83
N SER A 446 -18.81 36.23 -7.84
CA SER A 446 -18.08 36.81 -8.98
C SER A 446 -19.01 37.63 -9.87
N LEU A 447 -20.27 37.21 -10.05
CA LEU A 447 -21.29 38.04 -10.71
C LEU A 447 -21.64 39.31 -9.92
N SER A 448 -21.64 39.23 -8.59
CA SER A 448 -21.87 40.39 -7.70
C SER A 448 -20.64 41.31 -7.62
N TYR A 449 -19.44 40.75 -7.72
CA TYR A 449 -18.15 41.45 -7.78
C TYR A 449 -17.94 42.15 -9.13
N ALA A 450 -18.31 41.50 -10.24
CA ALA A 450 -18.32 42.08 -11.58
C ALA A 450 -19.32 43.24 -11.72
N LYS A 451 -20.33 43.30 -10.85
CA LYS A 451 -21.26 44.43 -10.70
C LYS A 451 -20.80 45.49 -9.68
N GLY A 452 -19.61 45.34 -9.08
CA GLY A 452 -19.02 46.30 -8.16
C GLY A 452 -19.58 46.30 -6.73
N GLN A 453 -20.25 45.22 -6.29
CA GLN A 453 -20.97 45.19 -5.02
C GLN A 453 -20.25 44.50 -3.85
N ASP A 454 -19.01 44.01 -4.01
CA ASP A 454 -18.25 43.41 -2.91
C ASP A 454 -17.09 44.31 -2.47
N SER A 455 -17.44 45.30 -1.66
CA SER A 455 -16.51 46.21 -0.99
C SER A 455 -15.95 45.65 0.33
N SER A 456 -16.28 44.40 0.70
CA SER A 456 -16.11 43.90 2.06
C SER A 456 -15.17 42.69 2.23
N GLY A 457 -14.60 42.20 1.12
CA GLY A 457 -13.55 41.17 1.14
C GLY A 457 -14.06 39.76 1.45
N VAL A 458 -15.31 39.46 1.10
CA VAL A 458 -15.99 38.18 1.43
C VAL A 458 -15.26 36.98 0.85
N LEU A 459 -14.76 37.09 -0.39
CA LEU A 459 -14.02 36.03 -1.07
C LEU A 459 -12.69 35.69 -0.36
N SER A 460 -11.94 36.72 0.06
CA SER A 460 -10.66 36.56 0.77
C SER A 460 -10.84 35.90 2.13
N LYS A 461 -11.85 36.33 2.90
CA LYS A 461 -12.20 35.71 4.20
C LYS A 461 -12.67 34.27 4.05
N THR A 462 -13.39 33.95 2.98
CA THR A 462 -13.87 32.59 2.72
C THR A 462 -12.71 31.63 2.39
N LEU A 463 -11.76 32.07 1.57
CA LEU A 463 -10.57 31.27 1.23
C LEU A 463 -9.63 31.11 2.45
N GLN A 464 -9.39 32.18 3.21
CA GLN A 464 -8.62 32.11 4.45
C GLN A 464 -9.25 31.16 5.48
N TYR A 465 -10.57 31.18 5.61
CA TYR A 465 -11.30 30.26 6.48
C TYR A 465 -11.17 28.79 6.03
N ILE A 466 -11.22 28.52 4.72
CA ILE A 466 -11.02 27.17 4.17
C ILE A 466 -9.59 26.67 4.43
N CYS A 467 -8.57 27.49 4.18
CA CYS A 467 -7.17 27.14 4.47
C CYS A 467 -6.95 26.85 5.95
N PHE A 468 -7.49 27.69 6.84
CA PHE A 468 -7.42 27.49 8.29
C PHE A 468 -8.06 26.16 8.73
N GLN A 469 -9.24 25.81 8.19
CA GLN A 469 -9.91 24.53 8.51
C GLN A 469 -9.09 23.31 8.05
N VAL A 470 -8.41 23.40 6.90
CA VAL A 470 -7.53 22.33 6.40
C VAL A 470 -6.29 22.17 7.27
N GLU A 471 -5.67 23.27 7.69
CA GLU A 471 -4.50 23.25 8.58
C GLU A 471 -4.83 22.71 9.98
N ASP A 472 -5.96 23.12 10.56
CA ASP A 472 -6.43 22.68 11.88
C ASP A 472 -6.70 21.16 11.91
N GLU A 473 -7.37 20.63 10.88
CA GLU A 473 -7.64 19.19 10.73
C GLU A 473 -6.35 18.38 10.49
N MET A 474 -5.39 18.91 9.72
CA MET A 474 -4.07 18.28 9.54
C MET A 474 -3.29 18.20 10.85
N LYS A 475 -3.39 19.24 11.70
CA LYS A 475 -2.76 19.30 13.01
C LYS A 475 -3.41 18.35 14.02
N GLY A 476 -4.74 18.20 13.94
CA GLY A 476 -5.50 17.17 14.67
C GLY A 476 -5.05 15.75 14.30
N LEU A 477 -4.83 15.48 13.01
CA LEU A 477 -4.39 14.17 12.52
C LEU A 477 -2.96 13.80 12.99
N GLU A 478 -2.03 14.75 13.02
CA GLU A 478 -0.65 14.53 13.50
C GLU A 478 -0.61 14.34 15.03
N THR A 479 -1.40 15.12 15.77
CA THR A 479 -1.57 14.97 17.23
C THR A 479 -2.19 13.61 17.56
N PHE A 480 -3.17 13.19 16.76
CA PHE A 480 -3.82 11.88 16.87
C PHE A 480 -2.86 10.73 16.58
N LYS A 481 -2.05 10.79 15.50
CA LYS A 481 -1.05 9.77 15.17
C LYS A 481 0.01 9.61 16.25
N SER A 482 0.58 10.71 16.71
CA SER A 482 1.56 10.70 17.80
C SER A 482 0.93 10.14 19.09
N SER A 483 -0.30 10.54 19.41
CA SER A 483 -1.02 10.04 20.58
C SER A 483 -1.39 8.55 20.46
N ILE A 484 -1.73 8.05 19.27
CA ILE A 484 -2.11 6.65 19.00
C ILE A 484 -0.91 5.72 19.02
N THR A 485 0.19 6.07 18.35
CA THR A 485 1.40 5.24 18.32
C THR A 485 2.02 5.13 19.71
N GLU A 486 2.07 6.24 20.44
CA GLU A 486 2.58 6.31 21.81
C GLU A 486 1.57 5.76 22.85
N TYR A 487 0.30 5.62 22.48
CA TYR A 487 -0.73 4.92 23.24
C TYR A 487 -0.59 3.41 23.04
N PHE A 488 -0.56 2.91 21.80
CA PHE A 488 -0.49 1.48 21.52
C PHE A 488 0.85 0.84 21.92
N ALA A 489 1.96 1.55 21.76
CA ALA A 489 3.27 1.11 22.27
C ALA A 489 3.29 0.95 23.81
N GLY A 490 2.38 1.61 24.54
CA GLY A 490 2.18 1.42 25.98
C GLY A 490 1.04 0.45 26.34
N HIS A 491 0.27 -0.07 25.38
CA HIS A 491 -0.99 -0.82 25.61
C HIS A 491 -0.84 -2.32 25.82
N GLN A 492 0.25 -2.94 25.34
CA GLN A 492 0.57 -4.33 25.71
C GLN A 492 0.60 -4.51 27.25
N SER A 493 0.84 -3.41 28.00
CA SER A 493 1.03 -3.42 29.45
C SER A 493 -0.20 -3.62 30.35
N PHE A 494 -1.47 -3.55 29.90
CA PHE A 494 -2.61 -3.62 30.85
C PHE A 494 -2.76 -5.01 31.47
N PHE A 495 -2.78 -6.06 30.66
CA PHE A 495 -2.88 -7.44 31.16
C PHE A 495 -1.52 -8.02 31.58
N GLU A 496 -0.42 -7.34 31.28
CA GLU A 496 0.93 -7.69 31.72
C GLU A 496 1.31 -7.02 33.06
N SER A 497 0.55 -6.02 33.49
CA SER A 497 0.73 -5.35 34.77
C SER A 497 0.45 -6.30 35.93
N SER A 498 1.48 -6.58 36.75
CA SER A 498 1.38 -7.42 37.95
C SER A 498 0.30 -6.95 38.93
N ARG A 499 0.11 -5.62 39.05
CA ARG A 499 -0.99 -5.04 39.83
C ARG A 499 -2.34 -5.48 39.30
N ASN A 500 -2.54 -5.37 37.98
CA ASN A 500 -3.83 -5.63 37.37
C ASN A 500 -4.15 -7.14 37.42
N ILE A 501 -3.16 -8.00 37.17
CA ILE A 501 -3.29 -9.45 37.33
C ILE A 501 -3.73 -9.78 38.76
N GLY A 502 -3.06 -9.22 39.78
CA GLY A 502 -3.43 -9.46 41.18
C GLY A 502 -4.84 -8.99 41.54
N VAL A 503 -5.31 -7.89 40.95
CA VAL A 503 -6.70 -7.43 41.12
C VAL A 503 -7.67 -8.38 40.42
N ILE A 504 -7.37 -8.81 39.18
CA ILE A 504 -8.20 -9.75 38.43
C ILE A 504 -8.32 -11.09 39.17
N ASP A 505 -7.22 -11.63 39.69
CA ASP A 505 -7.21 -12.84 40.51
C ASP A 505 -8.11 -12.71 41.73
N LYS A 506 -8.01 -11.56 42.42
CA LYS A 506 -8.84 -11.30 43.60
C LYS A 506 -10.32 -11.19 43.23
N LEU A 507 -10.66 -10.47 42.17
CA LEU A 507 -12.04 -10.37 41.67
C LEU A 507 -12.60 -11.72 41.24
N HIS A 508 -11.78 -12.54 40.58
CA HIS A 508 -12.15 -13.89 40.19
C HIS A 508 -12.43 -14.77 41.40
N LYS A 509 -11.47 -14.85 42.32
CA LYS A 509 -11.55 -15.68 43.53
C LYS A 509 -12.70 -15.28 44.42
N ASP A 510 -12.93 -13.99 44.61
CA ASP A 510 -13.88 -13.48 45.60
C ASP A 510 -15.30 -13.34 45.02
N TYR A 511 -15.44 -13.11 43.70
CA TYR A 511 -16.74 -12.81 43.07
C TYR A 511 -17.05 -13.63 41.81
N LEU A 512 -16.24 -13.54 40.75
CA LEU A 512 -16.62 -14.05 39.42
C LEU A 512 -16.67 -15.58 39.33
N SER A 513 -15.91 -16.28 40.16
CA SER A 513 -15.92 -17.75 40.26
C SER A 513 -17.02 -18.29 41.18
N LYS A 514 -17.67 -17.43 41.98
CA LYS A 514 -18.64 -17.85 42.99
C LYS A 514 -19.97 -18.23 42.34
N PRO A 515 -20.73 -19.17 42.94
CA PRO A 515 -22.10 -19.40 42.50
C PRO A 515 -22.95 -18.13 42.59
N TYR A 516 -24.01 -18.09 41.80
CA TYR A 516 -25.09 -17.12 41.99
C TYR A 516 -25.83 -17.35 43.31
N ASP A 517 -26.51 -16.31 43.79
CA ASP A 517 -27.27 -16.36 45.03
C ASP A 517 -28.49 -17.28 44.84
N GLN A 518 -28.53 -18.39 45.57
CA GLN A 518 -29.58 -19.39 45.38
C GLN A 518 -30.99 -18.86 45.68
N SER A 519 -31.10 -17.78 46.47
CA SER A 519 -32.39 -17.13 46.75
C SER A 519 -33.01 -16.45 45.52
N GLU A 520 -32.22 -16.24 44.45
CA GLU A 520 -32.65 -15.59 43.23
C GLU A 520 -32.95 -16.57 42.08
N LYS A 521 -32.57 -17.85 42.21
CA LYS A 521 -32.69 -18.86 41.13
C LYS A 521 -34.12 -19.02 40.61
N GLY A 522 -35.10 -19.02 41.51
CA GLY A 522 -36.52 -19.15 41.14
C GLY A 522 -37.13 -17.90 40.51
N LYS A 523 -36.40 -16.78 40.50
CA LYS A 523 -36.85 -15.48 39.96
C LYS A 523 -36.18 -15.13 38.63
N ASP A 524 -35.15 -15.89 38.24
CA ASP A 524 -34.32 -15.62 37.07
C ASP A 524 -34.89 -16.32 35.83
N PRO A 525 -35.38 -15.58 34.81
CA PRO A 525 -35.89 -16.16 33.58
C PRO A 525 -34.78 -16.80 32.73
N ASN A 526 -33.50 -16.49 32.99
CA ASN A 526 -32.35 -16.98 32.25
C ASN A 526 -31.65 -18.15 32.97
N GLY A 527 -32.42 -19.03 33.62
CA GLY A 527 -31.90 -20.14 34.43
C GLY A 527 -30.97 -21.12 33.70
N GLY A 528 -30.94 -21.11 32.37
CA GLY A 528 -29.98 -21.87 31.55
C GLY A 528 -28.52 -21.40 31.67
N ASP A 529 -28.28 -20.18 32.15
CA ASP A 529 -26.95 -19.61 32.36
C ASP A 529 -26.56 -19.57 33.85
N TRP A 530 -27.24 -20.33 34.70
CA TRP A 530 -26.91 -20.44 36.12
C TRP A 530 -25.58 -21.15 36.36
N THR A 531 -25.40 -22.28 35.66
CA THR A 531 -24.20 -23.12 35.67
C THR A 531 -24.05 -23.83 34.33
N LEU A 532 -22.80 -24.09 33.92
CA LEU A 532 -22.50 -24.90 32.73
C LEU A 532 -21.74 -26.17 33.15
N ASN A 533 -22.21 -27.34 32.72
CA ASN A 533 -21.49 -28.59 32.91
C ASN A 533 -20.42 -28.73 31.82
N CYS A 534 -19.14 -28.72 32.21
CA CYS A 534 -18.00 -28.78 31.30
C CYS A 534 -17.42 -30.21 31.17
N GLY A 535 -18.15 -31.23 31.62
CA GLY A 535 -17.70 -32.62 31.64
C GLY A 535 -16.74 -32.92 32.79
N ASN A 536 -16.41 -34.20 33.01
CA ASN A 536 -15.47 -34.66 34.04
C ASN A 536 -15.76 -34.09 35.46
N ASN A 537 -17.03 -34.02 35.85
CA ASN A 537 -17.50 -33.44 37.12
C ASN A 537 -17.12 -31.95 37.33
N LYS A 538 -16.79 -31.21 36.26
CA LYS A 538 -16.50 -29.77 36.30
C LYS A 538 -17.78 -28.98 36.04
N THR A 539 -18.17 -28.13 36.98
CA THR A 539 -19.35 -27.24 36.87
C THR A 539 -18.91 -25.80 36.96
N LEU A 540 -19.17 -25.03 35.90
CA LEU A 540 -18.78 -23.63 35.80
C LEU A 540 -19.93 -22.78 36.33
N HIS A 541 -19.62 -21.91 37.29
CA HIS A 541 -20.55 -20.92 37.78
C HIS A 541 -20.49 -19.67 36.89
N ARG A 542 -21.66 -19.04 36.68
CA ARG A 542 -21.80 -17.79 35.91
C ARG A 542 -21.20 -17.86 34.49
N PRO A 543 -21.51 -18.90 33.69
CA PRO A 543 -20.93 -19.08 32.37
C PRO A 543 -21.12 -17.88 31.42
N ASN A 544 -22.13 -17.03 31.63
CA ASN A 544 -22.43 -15.87 30.78
C ASN A 544 -21.86 -14.53 31.31
N HIS A 545 -21.66 -14.37 32.62
CA HIS A 545 -21.07 -13.17 33.25
C HIS A 545 -19.92 -13.52 34.22
N GLY A 546 -19.01 -14.37 33.75
CA GLY A 546 -17.83 -14.82 34.47
C GLY A 546 -16.57 -13.99 34.17
N LEU A 547 -15.42 -14.63 34.35
CA LEU A 547 -14.10 -14.03 34.11
C LEU A 547 -13.90 -13.66 32.64
N SER A 548 -14.22 -14.57 31.71
CA SER A 548 -13.95 -14.33 30.29
C SER A 548 -14.73 -13.13 29.74
N HIS A 549 -16.01 -13.00 30.10
CA HIS A 549 -16.83 -11.82 29.79
C HIS A 549 -16.20 -10.53 30.29
N THR A 550 -15.76 -10.53 31.56
CA THR A 550 -15.17 -9.36 32.21
C THR A 550 -13.90 -8.92 31.50
N LEU A 551 -13.00 -9.85 31.19
CA LEU A 551 -11.72 -9.53 30.56
C LEU A 551 -11.87 -9.17 29.07
N ARG A 552 -12.80 -9.78 28.33
CA ARG A 552 -13.14 -9.35 26.96
C ARG A 552 -13.65 -7.91 26.93
N GLY A 553 -14.49 -7.53 27.90
CA GLY A 553 -14.96 -6.16 28.06
C GLY A 553 -13.82 -5.14 28.24
N ALA A 554 -12.81 -5.48 29.05
CA ALA A 554 -11.62 -4.65 29.22
C ALA A 554 -10.70 -4.65 27.98
N ALA A 555 -10.58 -5.78 27.28
CA ALA A 555 -9.79 -5.91 26.05
C ALA A 555 -10.36 -5.10 24.88
N LEU A 556 -11.70 -4.92 24.83
CA LEU A 556 -12.37 -4.15 23.77
C LEU A 556 -12.22 -2.64 23.91
N VAL A 557 -11.92 -2.11 25.10
CA VAL A 557 -11.79 -0.66 25.37
C VAL A 557 -10.87 0.04 24.35
N PRO A 558 -9.61 -0.39 24.16
CA PRO A 558 -8.72 0.28 23.21
C PRO A 558 -9.22 0.24 21.77
N GLU A 559 -9.86 -0.86 21.36
CA GLU A 559 -10.33 -1.05 19.98
C GLU A 559 -11.53 -0.20 19.66
N VAL A 560 -12.47 -0.14 20.59
CA VAL A 560 -13.66 0.71 20.45
C VAL A 560 -13.21 2.16 20.41
N LEU A 561 -12.35 2.57 21.34
CA LEU A 561 -11.83 3.93 21.38
C LEU A 561 -11.11 4.31 20.07
N TYR A 562 -10.22 3.46 19.58
CA TYR A 562 -9.54 3.63 18.30
C TYR A 562 -10.53 3.82 17.15
N SER A 563 -11.55 2.97 17.10
CA SER A 563 -12.56 3.01 16.05
C SER A 563 -13.36 4.31 16.10
N TYR A 564 -13.75 4.78 17.29
CA TYR A 564 -14.43 6.07 17.45
C TYR A 564 -13.53 7.24 17.08
N ALA A 565 -12.27 7.23 17.51
CA ALA A 565 -11.33 8.31 17.25
C ALA A 565 -10.98 8.45 15.75
N THR A 566 -11.00 7.33 15.02
CA THR A 566 -10.62 7.26 13.60
C THR A 566 -11.81 7.35 12.66
N HIS A 567 -12.94 6.76 13.03
CA HIS A 567 -14.03 6.47 12.11
C HIS A 567 -15.39 7.03 12.53
N SER A 568 -15.51 7.66 13.71
CA SER A 568 -16.82 8.17 14.11
C SER A 568 -17.38 9.14 13.08
N THR A 569 -18.65 9.02 12.71
CA THR A 569 -19.30 9.87 11.71
C THR A 569 -19.52 11.29 12.23
N ASP A 570 -19.69 11.45 13.54
CA ASP A 570 -19.76 12.74 14.22
C ASP A 570 -18.36 13.31 14.53
N LYS A 571 -18.05 14.48 13.94
CA LYS A 571 -16.77 15.16 14.17
C LYS A 571 -16.55 15.49 15.64
N LYS A 572 -17.58 15.99 16.34
CA LYS A 572 -17.45 16.39 17.74
C LYS A 572 -17.08 15.20 18.62
N THR A 573 -17.71 14.04 18.36
CA THR A 573 -17.35 12.78 19.01
C THR A 573 -15.91 12.39 18.70
N ARG A 574 -15.47 12.42 17.45
CA ARG A 574 -14.06 12.13 17.10
C ARG A 574 -13.09 13.01 17.88
N ASP A 575 -13.24 14.32 17.79
CA ASP A 575 -12.33 15.29 18.41
C ASP A 575 -12.27 15.09 19.94
N MET A 576 -13.40 14.82 20.57
CA MET A 576 -13.44 14.53 22.01
C MET A 576 -12.74 13.21 22.36
N VAL A 577 -12.93 12.16 21.55
CA VAL A 577 -12.28 10.85 21.78
C VAL A 577 -10.77 10.97 21.60
N GLN A 578 -10.31 11.74 20.62
CA GLN A 578 -8.89 12.01 20.37
C GLN A 578 -8.21 12.75 21.55
N ASN A 579 -8.98 13.49 22.35
CA ASN A 579 -8.51 14.19 23.53
C ASN A 579 -8.60 13.35 24.83
N ILE A 580 -9.08 12.10 24.77
CA ILE A 580 -9.10 11.21 25.94
C ILE A 580 -7.67 10.83 26.31
N SER A 581 -7.30 11.03 27.58
CA SER A 581 -5.95 10.75 28.06
C SER A 581 -5.65 9.26 28.16
N LYS A 582 -4.36 8.88 28.07
CA LYS A 582 -3.92 7.48 28.26
C LYS A 582 -4.36 6.90 29.60
N ASP A 583 -4.38 7.73 30.65
CA ASP A 583 -4.84 7.30 31.97
C ASP A 583 -6.35 7.07 32.00
N ASP A 584 -7.16 7.87 31.31
CA ASP A 584 -8.62 7.63 31.23
C ASP A 584 -8.94 6.30 30.56
N ILE A 585 -8.08 5.85 29.66
CA ILE A 585 -8.24 4.58 28.98
C ILE A 585 -7.91 3.43 29.93
N LYS A 586 -6.80 3.53 30.68
CA LYS A 586 -6.52 2.60 31.79
C LYS A 586 -7.66 2.60 32.81
N ARG A 587 -8.24 3.76 33.13
CA ARG A 587 -9.38 3.88 34.04
C ARG A 587 -10.63 3.20 33.46
N MET A 588 -10.89 3.31 32.16
CA MET A 588 -11.96 2.56 31.48
C MET A 588 -11.72 1.05 31.59
N GLN A 589 -10.50 0.56 31.32
CA GLN A 589 -10.17 -0.86 31.43
C GLN A 589 -10.35 -1.37 32.87
N VAL A 590 -9.86 -0.64 33.87
CA VAL A 590 -10.09 -0.95 35.29
C VAL A 590 -11.59 -0.95 35.58
N ALA A 591 -12.34 0.07 35.17
CA ALA A 591 -13.78 0.15 35.39
C ALA A 591 -14.55 -1.03 34.76
N MET A 592 -14.12 -1.50 33.58
CA MET A 592 -14.69 -2.68 32.93
C MET A 592 -14.48 -3.98 33.73
N LEU A 593 -13.41 -4.10 34.54
CA LEU A 593 -13.23 -5.24 35.44
C LEU A 593 -14.34 -5.37 36.50
N PHE A 594 -14.99 -4.25 36.84
CA PHE A 594 -16.06 -4.22 37.84
C PHE A 594 -17.45 -4.24 37.20
N SER A 595 -17.57 -4.35 35.88
CA SER A 595 -18.83 -4.26 35.13
C SER A 595 -19.94 -5.20 35.64
N VAL A 596 -19.56 -6.39 36.13
CA VAL A 596 -20.49 -7.47 36.49
C VAL A 596 -20.21 -8.16 37.82
N VAL A 597 -19.17 -7.76 38.56
CA VAL A 597 -18.74 -8.44 39.80
C VAL A 597 -19.82 -8.43 40.90
N GLY A 598 -20.71 -7.43 40.91
CA GLY A 598 -21.81 -7.31 41.87
C GLY A 598 -23.05 -8.15 41.53
N ARG A 599 -23.07 -8.86 40.39
CA ARG A 599 -24.23 -9.66 39.97
C ARG A 599 -24.45 -10.84 40.92
N LYS A 600 -25.71 -11.13 41.23
CA LYS A 600 -26.13 -12.30 42.02
C LYS A 600 -26.98 -13.31 41.24
N SER A 601 -27.40 -12.95 40.03
CA SER A 601 -28.08 -13.82 39.06
C SER A 601 -27.86 -13.30 37.62
N GLU A 602 -28.51 -13.92 36.64
CA GLU A 602 -28.55 -13.49 35.23
C GLU A 602 -29.66 -12.46 34.95
N LEU A 603 -30.39 -11.99 35.97
CA LEU A 603 -31.40 -10.94 35.82
C LEU A 603 -30.84 -9.67 35.17
N GLY A 604 -31.43 -9.29 34.05
CA GLY A 604 -31.14 -8.06 33.33
C GLY A 604 -32.00 -6.88 33.79
N PHE A 605 -31.70 -5.70 33.25
CA PHE A 605 -32.52 -4.51 33.47
C PHE A 605 -33.97 -4.71 33.02
N ALA A 606 -34.19 -5.41 31.90
CA ALA A 606 -35.53 -5.67 31.37
C ALA A 606 -36.36 -6.62 32.25
N ASP A 607 -35.71 -7.50 33.01
CA ASP A 607 -36.39 -8.49 33.86
C ASP A 607 -36.78 -7.88 35.21
N ASN A 608 -35.84 -7.17 35.85
CA ASN A 608 -36.09 -6.48 37.11
C ASN A 608 -35.13 -5.29 37.30
N PRO A 609 -35.54 -4.06 36.93
CA PRO A 609 -34.68 -2.87 37.02
C PRO A 609 -34.13 -2.60 38.42
N GLY A 610 -34.92 -2.87 39.47
CA GLY A 610 -34.54 -2.61 40.87
C GLY A 610 -33.43 -3.54 41.35
N VAL A 611 -33.58 -4.85 41.09
CA VAL A 611 -32.57 -5.85 41.43
C VAL A 611 -31.30 -5.64 40.62
N TYR A 612 -31.43 -5.40 39.31
CA TYR A 612 -30.28 -5.07 38.45
C TYR A 612 -29.54 -3.81 38.92
N GLY A 613 -30.27 -2.76 39.32
CA GLY A 613 -29.68 -1.56 39.91
C GLY A 613 -28.91 -1.84 41.20
N GLY A 614 -29.36 -2.81 42.00
CA GLY A 614 -28.62 -3.33 43.15
C GLY A 614 -27.28 -3.96 42.77
N TYR A 615 -27.23 -4.79 41.72
CA TYR A 615 -25.97 -5.38 41.24
C TYR A 615 -24.99 -4.32 40.75
N ARG A 616 -25.48 -3.32 40.01
CA ARG A 616 -24.65 -2.21 39.52
C ARG A 616 -24.08 -1.38 40.67
N ARG A 617 -24.86 -1.16 41.73
CA ARG A 617 -24.39 -0.49 42.95
C ARG A 617 -23.29 -1.30 43.64
N ALA A 618 -23.49 -2.60 43.83
CA ALA A 618 -22.48 -3.47 44.42
C ALA A 618 -21.17 -3.47 43.60
N SER A 619 -21.26 -3.54 42.27
CA SER A 619 -20.13 -3.37 41.36
C SER A 619 -19.41 -2.04 41.52
N ALA A 620 -20.16 -0.93 41.60
CA ALA A 620 -19.61 0.42 41.74
C ALA A 620 -18.97 0.65 43.13
N ASP A 621 -19.54 0.09 44.19
CA ASP A 621 -18.98 0.15 45.54
C ASP A 621 -17.64 -0.60 45.62
N LEU A 622 -17.56 -1.79 45.00
CA LEU A 622 -16.30 -2.55 44.89
C LEU A 622 -15.25 -1.80 44.05
N PHE A 623 -15.65 -1.19 42.94
CA PHE A 623 -14.75 -0.34 42.16
C PHE A 623 -14.16 0.78 43.03
N GLU A 624 -14.99 1.48 43.82
CA GLU A 624 -14.54 2.55 44.70
C GLU A 624 -13.54 2.07 45.75
N GLU A 625 -13.79 0.90 46.36
CA GLU A 625 -12.86 0.28 47.31
C GLU A 625 -11.49 0.04 46.66
N TYR A 626 -11.47 -0.62 45.51
CA TYR A 626 -10.22 -0.95 44.80
C TYR A 626 -9.51 0.27 44.24
N ALA A 627 -10.26 1.28 43.78
CA ALA A 627 -9.70 2.55 43.34
C ALA A 627 -8.94 3.23 44.48
N LYS A 628 -9.51 3.22 45.70
CA LYS A 628 -8.90 3.80 46.91
C LYS A 628 -7.71 3.00 47.43
N THR A 629 -7.64 1.69 47.21
CA THR A 629 -6.62 0.84 47.84
C THR A 629 -5.51 0.42 46.89
N HIS A 630 -5.86 0.00 45.68
CA HIS A 630 -4.95 -0.62 44.71
C HIS A 630 -4.53 0.32 43.57
N TYR A 631 -5.30 1.37 43.28
CA TYR A 631 -5.08 2.26 42.13
C TYR A 631 -4.95 3.74 42.52
N LYS A 632 -4.35 4.05 43.67
CA LYS A 632 -4.22 5.42 44.21
C LYS A 632 -3.47 6.39 43.30
N ASP A 633 -2.52 5.87 42.53
CA ASP A 633 -1.75 6.59 41.50
C ASP A 633 -2.58 6.90 40.26
N LEU A 634 -3.55 6.03 39.92
CA LEU A 634 -4.41 6.20 38.76
C LEU A 634 -5.67 7.00 39.08
N PHE A 635 -6.21 6.85 40.30
CA PHE A 635 -7.36 7.59 40.80
C PHE A 635 -6.94 8.49 41.97
N THR A 636 -6.46 9.68 41.65
CA THR A 636 -5.68 10.53 42.57
C THR A 636 -6.54 11.38 43.51
N SER A 637 -7.84 11.55 43.22
CA SER A 637 -8.76 12.36 44.03
C SER A 637 -10.09 11.66 44.31
N LYS A 638 -10.78 12.09 45.37
CA LYS A 638 -12.11 11.57 45.74
C LYS A 638 -13.14 11.87 44.66
N GLU A 639 -13.04 13.03 44.03
CA GLU A 639 -13.91 13.49 42.93
C GLU A 639 -13.71 12.61 41.70
N GLN A 640 -12.46 12.26 41.38
CA GLN A 640 -12.15 11.35 40.28
C GLN A 640 -12.70 9.94 40.55
N ILE A 641 -12.53 9.42 41.76
CA ILE A 641 -13.10 8.13 42.15
C ILE A 641 -14.64 8.15 42.04
N ALA A 642 -15.29 9.20 42.55
CA ALA A 642 -16.75 9.36 42.45
C ALA A 642 -17.24 9.45 41.00
N TYR A 643 -16.48 10.14 40.14
CA TYR A 643 -16.77 10.23 38.70
C TYR A 643 -16.76 8.85 38.02
N TRP A 644 -15.69 8.07 38.22
CA TRP A 644 -15.59 6.73 37.62
C TRP A 644 -16.54 5.71 38.27
N LYS A 645 -16.83 5.86 39.57
CA LYS A 645 -17.86 5.07 40.26
C LYS A 645 -19.22 5.25 39.58
N ARG A 646 -19.58 6.49 39.23
CA ARG A 646 -20.83 6.77 38.50
C ARG A 646 -20.85 6.14 37.12
N LEU A 647 -19.73 6.13 36.40
CA LEU A 647 -19.62 5.42 35.12
C LEU A 647 -19.85 3.92 35.27
N VAL A 648 -19.22 3.28 36.27
CA VAL A 648 -19.45 1.84 36.59
C VAL A 648 -20.91 1.58 36.96
N LEU A 649 -21.56 2.49 37.68
CA LEU A 649 -22.98 2.37 38.01
C LEU A 649 -23.84 2.39 36.75
N ASP A 650 -23.63 3.39 35.87
CA ASP A 650 -24.65 3.81 34.92
C ASP A 650 -24.34 3.58 33.43
N TYR A 651 -23.13 3.15 33.02
CA TYR A 651 -22.80 3.05 31.59
C TYR A 651 -23.77 2.15 30.79
N GLY A 652 -24.40 1.15 31.44
CA GLY A 652 -25.41 0.24 30.85
C GLY A 652 -26.87 0.66 31.07
N ASN A 653 -27.12 1.77 31.78
CA ASN A 653 -28.48 2.24 32.09
C ASN A 653 -29.03 3.07 30.90
N PRO A 654 -30.17 2.70 30.28
CA PRO A 654 -30.77 3.49 29.20
C PRO A 654 -31.24 4.88 29.66
N GLY A 655 -31.49 5.09 30.96
CA GLY A 655 -31.79 6.39 31.55
C GLY A 655 -30.56 7.16 32.04
N PHE A 656 -29.33 6.73 31.70
CA PHE A 656 -28.13 7.50 32.03
C PHE A 656 -28.12 8.81 31.23
N HIS A 657 -28.36 9.89 31.94
CA HIS A 657 -28.14 11.24 31.43
C HIS A 657 -26.75 11.68 31.90
N PRO A 658 -25.74 11.70 31.01
CA PRO A 658 -24.44 12.27 31.33
C PRO A 658 -24.65 13.72 31.77
N ASP A 659 -23.80 14.21 32.67
CA ASP A 659 -23.84 15.61 33.07
C ASP A 659 -23.68 16.47 31.82
N VAL A 660 -24.66 17.34 31.54
CA VAL A 660 -24.67 18.19 30.34
C VAL A 660 -23.45 19.12 30.29
N ASN A 661 -22.82 19.36 31.43
CA ASN A 661 -21.60 20.16 31.55
C ASN A 661 -20.30 19.34 31.37
N LYS A 662 -20.41 18.01 31.18
CA LYS A 662 -19.28 17.07 31.03
C LYS A 662 -19.48 16.15 29.83
N PRO A 663 -19.43 16.69 28.59
CA PRO A 663 -19.66 15.90 27.37
C PRO A 663 -18.68 14.73 27.19
N GLU A 664 -17.47 14.82 27.74
CA GLU A 664 -16.49 13.73 27.78
C GLU A 664 -17.02 12.51 28.54
N GLN A 665 -17.85 12.71 29.57
CA GLN A 665 -18.47 11.62 30.33
C GLN A 665 -19.46 10.83 29.48
N ALA A 666 -20.20 11.52 28.62
CA ALA A 666 -21.14 10.89 27.70
C ALA A 666 -20.42 9.94 26.73
N ILE A 667 -19.27 10.38 26.22
CA ILE A 667 -18.47 9.62 25.26
C ILE A 667 -17.80 8.44 25.93
N ILE A 668 -17.19 8.62 27.11
CA ILE A 668 -16.60 7.51 27.88
C ILE A 668 -17.68 6.46 28.21
N ALA A 669 -18.85 6.89 28.67
CA ALA A 669 -19.96 5.97 28.93
C ALA A 669 -20.42 5.24 27.67
N LYS A 670 -20.45 5.94 26.51
CA LYS A 670 -20.76 5.36 25.21
C LYS A 670 -19.73 4.29 24.83
N ILE A 671 -18.44 4.57 24.95
CA ILE A 671 -17.35 3.60 24.66
C ILE A 671 -17.50 2.36 25.54
N MET A 672 -17.64 2.53 26.86
CA MET A 672 -17.81 1.41 27.80
C MET A 672 -19.07 0.59 27.49
N ARG A 673 -20.18 1.26 27.14
CA ARG A 673 -21.40 0.58 26.69
C ARG A 673 -21.17 -0.25 25.45
N GLN A 674 -20.46 0.27 24.45
CA GLN A 674 -20.17 -0.48 23.23
C GLN A 674 -19.28 -1.69 23.50
N CYS A 675 -18.30 -1.59 24.41
CA CYS A 675 -17.50 -2.74 24.84
C CYS A 675 -18.37 -3.86 25.43
N HIS A 676 -19.35 -3.50 26.27
CA HIS A 676 -20.31 -4.47 26.81
C HIS A 676 -21.26 -5.03 25.73
N CYS A 677 -21.78 -4.16 24.86
CA CYS A 677 -22.73 -4.55 23.82
C CYS A 677 -22.12 -5.47 22.76
N LEU A 678 -20.86 -5.24 22.37
CA LEU A 678 -20.15 -6.08 21.42
C LEU A 678 -20.03 -7.53 21.91
N ASP A 679 -19.95 -7.75 23.23
CA ASP A 679 -19.87 -9.08 23.83
C ASP A 679 -21.25 -9.78 23.90
N LEU A 680 -22.36 -9.07 23.65
CA LEU A 680 -23.71 -9.65 23.65
C LEU A 680 -23.95 -10.63 22.50
N LEU A 681 -23.04 -10.71 21.53
CA LEU A 681 -23.11 -11.72 20.46
C LEU A 681 -23.17 -13.16 21.02
N ARG A 682 -22.73 -13.36 22.27
CA ARG A 682 -22.80 -14.63 23.01
C ARG A 682 -24.18 -14.99 23.56
N CYS A 683 -25.11 -14.04 23.61
CA CYS A 683 -26.43 -14.24 24.23
C CYS A 683 -27.60 -13.63 23.44
N TYR A 684 -27.34 -12.77 22.45
CA TYR A 684 -28.37 -12.21 21.56
C TYR A 684 -28.53 -13.05 20.31
N SER A 685 -29.77 -13.19 19.85
CA SER A 685 -30.03 -13.71 18.51
C SER A 685 -29.37 -12.81 17.45
N LYS A 686 -29.11 -13.35 16.26
CA LYS A 686 -28.53 -12.58 15.16
C LYS A 686 -29.34 -11.31 14.85
N GLU A 687 -30.66 -11.41 14.87
CA GLU A 687 -31.57 -10.29 14.63
C GLU A 687 -31.48 -9.23 15.72
N GLU A 688 -31.50 -9.66 16.99
CA GLU A 688 -31.41 -8.76 18.14
C GLU A 688 -30.06 -8.04 18.20
N PHE A 689 -28.96 -8.77 17.99
CA PHE A 689 -27.62 -8.19 17.92
C PHE A 689 -27.48 -7.20 16.78
N THR A 690 -28.01 -7.54 15.60
CA THR A 690 -27.98 -6.63 14.44
C THR A 690 -28.74 -5.34 14.75
N LYS A 691 -29.95 -5.45 15.33
CA LYS A 691 -30.80 -4.31 15.64
C LYS A 691 -30.23 -3.43 16.75
N LYS A 692 -29.74 -4.03 17.84
CA LYS A 692 -29.36 -3.31 19.06
C LYS A 692 -27.88 -2.91 19.11
N VAL A 693 -27.01 -3.57 18.34
CA VAL A 693 -25.55 -3.38 18.43
C VAL A 693 -24.97 -3.01 17.07
N THR A 694 -25.09 -3.88 16.06
CA THR A 694 -24.44 -3.67 14.75
C THR A 694 -24.94 -2.39 14.08
N LYS A 695 -26.26 -2.19 13.99
CA LYS A 695 -26.82 -1.03 13.28
C LYS A 695 -26.46 0.30 13.94
N PRO A 696 -26.61 0.48 15.28
CA PRO A 696 -26.11 1.67 15.95
C PRO A 696 -24.60 1.91 15.77
N LEU A 697 -23.77 0.86 15.82
CA LEU A 697 -22.34 1.00 15.56
C LEU A 697 -22.03 1.44 14.13
N GLN A 698 -22.77 0.93 13.14
CA GLN A 698 -22.61 1.34 11.74
C GLN A 698 -23.04 2.79 11.52
N ASP A 699 -24.08 3.25 12.21
CA ASP A 699 -24.51 4.65 12.16
C ASP A 699 -23.45 5.57 12.81
N ASP A 700 -22.80 5.09 13.88
CA ASP A 700 -21.76 5.83 14.61
C ASP A 700 -20.39 5.83 13.92
N LEU A 701 -20.01 4.77 13.21
CA LEU A 701 -18.63 4.53 12.73
C LEU A 701 -18.51 4.24 11.21
N GLY A 702 -19.64 4.07 10.53
CA GLY A 702 -19.67 3.50 9.18
C GLY A 702 -19.57 1.98 9.17
N VAL A 703 -19.93 1.38 8.02
CA VAL A 703 -20.09 -0.07 7.85
C VAL A 703 -18.81 -0.85 8.12
N ASP A 704 -17.70 -0.42 7.52
CA ASP A 704 -16.44 -1.17 7.57
C ASP A 704 -15.85 -1.22 8.98
N ALA A 705 -15.76 -0.07 9.67
CA ALA A 705 -15.21 0.01 11.02
C ALA A 705 -16.07 -0.73 12.05
N ALA A 706 -17.40 -0.64 11.94
CA ALA A 706 -18.32 -1.39 12.78
C ALA A 706 -18.16 -2.91 12.58
N ASN A 707 -18.03 -3.36 11.32
CA ASN A 707 -17.82 -4.78 11.03
C ASN A 707 -16.47 -5.29 11.57
N ASN A 708 -15.41 -4.49 11.52
CA ASN A 708 -14.11 -4.85 12.10
C ASN A 708 -14.20 -5.06 13.62
N LEU A 709 -14.90 -4.18 14.34
CA LEU A 709 -15.15 -4.36 15.78
C LEU A 709 -15.97 -5.61 16.09
N VAL A 710 -17.03 -5.86 15.33
CA VAL A 710 -17.87 -7.07 15.49
C VAL A 710 -17.05 -8.33 15.22
N ASN A 711 -16.21 -8.33 14.18
CA ASN A 711 -15.33 -9.46 13.86
C ASN A 711 -14.32 -9.71 14.97
N TYR A 712 -13.69 -8.66 15.52
CA TYR A 712 -12.77 -8.81 16.63
C TYR A 712 -13.46 -9.35 17.89
N SER A 713 -14.64 -8.82 18.25
CA SER A 713 -15.44 -9.36 19.35
C SER A 713 -15.77 -10.84 19.16
N LYS A 714 -16.16 -11.23 17.93
CA LYS A 714 -16.39 -12.62 17.56
C LYS A 714 -15.13 -13.47 17.76
N THR A 715 -13.95 -12.98 17.35
CA THR A 715 -12.68 -13.68 17.57
C THR A 715 -12.40 -13.88 19.06
N LEU A 716 -12.62 -12.88 19.91
CA LEU A 716 -12.45 -13.00 21.36
C LEU A 716 -13.38 -14.08 21.94
N LEU A 717 -14.64 -14.10 21.52
CA LEU A 717 -15.61 -15.11 21.95
C LEU A 717 -15.18 -16.52 21.54
N GLU A 718 -14.81 -16.71 20.27
CA GLU A 718 -14.37 -18.02 19.77
C GLU A 718 -13.09 -18.51 20.45
N LYS A 719 -12.12 -17.62 20.69
CA LYS A 719 -10.85 -17.94 21.36
C LYS A 719 -11.06 -18.31 22.82
N THR A 720 -11.96 -17.62 23.51
CA THR A 720 -12.29 -17.93 24.91
C THR A 720 -13.22 -19.14 25.06
N GLY A 721 -13.61 -19.79 23.96
CA GLY A 721 -14.48 -20.97 23.96
C GLY A 721 -15.96 -20.66 24.23
N ASP A 722 -16.32 -19.38 24.23
CA ASP A 722 -17.69 -18.94 24.46
C ASP A 722 -18.59 -19.30 23.28
N ARG A 723 -19.91 -19.27 23.50
CA ARG A 723 -20.89 -19.53 22.46
C ARG A 723 -21.12 -18.31 21.58
N LEU A 724 -21.64 -18.55 20.38
CA LEU A 724 -22.20 -17.55 19.47
C LEU A 724 -23.63 -17.99 19.15
N ILE A 725 -24.64 -17.26 19.66
CA ILE A 725 -26.03 -17.71 19.54
C ILE A 725 -26.42 -17.87 18.06
N GLY A 726 -27.01 -19.03 17.76
CA GLY A 726 -27.41 -19.41 16.40
C GLY A 726 -26.26 -19.80 15.47
N THR A 727 -25.00 -19.82 15.94
CA THR A 727 -23.83 -20.16 15.12
C THR A 727 -22.94 -21.23 15.73
N LYS A 728 -22.54 -21.09 17.00
CA LYS A 728 -21.63 -22.02 17.69
C LYS A 728 -22.05 -22.21 19.15
N SER A 729 -22.03 -23.47 19.61
CA SER A 729 -22.14 -23.81 21.03
C SER A 729 -20.80 -23.57 21.76
N TYR A 730 -20.82 -23.62 23.09
CA TYR A 730 -19.60 -23.54 23.91
C TYR A 730 -18.57 -24.61 23.49
N ASN A 731 -17.30 -24.21 23.41
CA ASN A 731 -16.19 -25.13 23.57
C ASN A 731 -15.99 -25.34 25.07
N LEU A 732 -16.56 -26.41 25.61
CA LEU A 732 -16.66 -26.63 27.06
C LEU A 732 -15.31 -26.64 27.79
N GLN A 733 -14.27 -27.19 27.17
CA GLN A 733 -12.93 -27.23 27.76
C GLN A 733 -12.30 -25.84 27.77
N GLU A 734 -12.35 -25.15 26.63
CA GLU A 734 -11.69 -23.85 26.48
C GLU A 734 -12.41 -22.78 27.31
N HIS A 735 -13.74 -22.80 27.33
CA HIS A 735 -14.55 -21.91 28.16
C HIS A 735 -14.33 -22.16 29.65
N TRP A 736 -14.14 -23.42 30.05
CA TRP A 736 -13.79 -23.77 31.43
C TRP A 736 -12.44 -23.15 31.82
N LEU A 737 -11.38 -23.37 31.03
CA LEU A 737 -10.05 -22.84 31.32
C LEU A 737 -10.07 -21.31 31.39
N ASN A 738 -10.67 -20.66 30.39
CA ASN A 738 -10.80 -19.21 30.33
C ASN A 738 -11.68 -18.59 31.44
N ASN A 739 -12.44 -19.41 32.18
CA ASN A 739 -13.21 -18.93 33.34
C ASN A 739 -12.69 -19.40 34.70
N THR A 740 -11.68 -20.26 34.73
CA THR A 740 -11.14 -20.81 35.98
C THR A 740 -9.66 -20.52 36.20
N ASP A 741 -8.95 -20.13 35.14
CA ASP A 741 -7.55 -19.74 35.17
C ASP A 741 -7.39 -18.34 34.56
N VAL A 742 -7.03 -17.37 35.40
CA VAL A 742 -6.80 -15.98 35.01
C VAL A 742 -5.65 -15.84 34.03
N SER A 743 -4.56 -16.57 34.25
CA SER A 743 -3.40 -16.53 33.36
C SER A 743 -3.75 -17.11 32.00
N HIS A 744 -4.49 -18.23 31.96
CA HIS A 744 -4.97 -18.80 30.69
C HIS A 744 -5.88 -17.83 29.95
N CYS A 745 -6.79 -17.15 30.65
CA CYS A 745 -7.69 -16.18 30.02
C CYS A 745 -6.93 -14.98 29.43
N ILE A 746 -6.02 -14.40 30.22
CA ILE A 746 -5.16 -13.30 29.74
C ILE A 746 -4.34 -13.73 28.52
N ASN A 747 -3.70 -14.89 28.56
CA ASN A 747 -2.92 -15.41 27.44
C ASN A 747 -3.78 -15.61 26.19
N THR A 748 -5.00 -16.10 26.37
CA THR A 748 -5.96 -16.29 25.27
C THR A 748 -6.33 -14.95 24.63
N LEU A 749 -6.62 -13.92 25.43
CA LEU A 749 -6.94 -12.58 24.93
C LEU A 749 -5.75 -11.93 24.24
N ASN A 750 -4.56 -12.04 24.83
CA ASN A 750 -3.32 -11.53 24.24
C ASN A 750 -3.03 -12.19 22.89
N SER A 751 -3.28 -13.51 22.75
CA SER A 751 -3.14 -14.22 21.47
C SER A 751 -4.12 -13.74 20.40
N ALA A 752 -5.24 -13.15 20.80
CA ALA A 752 -6.23 -12.61 19.89
C ALA A 752 -5.91 -11.18 19.44
N LEU A 753 -5.01 -10.46 20.15
CA LEU A 753 -4.66 -9.07 19.84
C LEU A 753 -4.23 -8.88 18.38
N GLN A 754 -3.54 -9.83 17.75
CA GLN A 754 -3.17 -9.75 16.32
C GLN A 754 -4.36 -9.53 15.36
N HIS A 755 -5.58 -9.82 15.80
CA HIS A 755 -6.82 -9.61 15.04
C HIS A 755 -7.55 -8.31 15.41
N ALA A 756 -7.01 -7.54 16.36
CA ALA A 756 -7.60 -6.30 16.82
C ALA A 756 -7.59 -5.23 15.70
N PRO A 757 -8.61 -4.36 15.61
CA PRO A 757 -8.68 -3.30 14.61
C PRO A 757 -7.40 -2.44 14.53
N HIS A 758 -6.75 -2.12 15.65
CA HIS A 758 -5.48 -1.41 15.62
C HIS A 758 -4.28 -2.31 15.25
N GLN A 759 -4.33 -3.62 15.48
CA GLN A 759 -3.25 -4.54 15.10
C GLN A 759 -3.33 -4.93 13.62
N GLN A 760 -4.50 -4.89 13.01
CA GLN A 760 -4.59 -4.90 11.54
C GLN A 760 -3.90 -3.67 10.91
N TYR A 761 -3.63 -2.65 11.72
CA TYR A 761 -2.79 -1.49 11.39
C TYR A 761 -1.31 -1.69 11.82
N VAL A 762 -1.02 -2.33 12.97
CA VAL A 762 0.34 -2.57 13.51
C VAL A 762 1.04 -3.83 12.95
N VAL A 763 0.37 -4.97 12.72
CA VAL A 763 0.96 -6.19 12.10
C VAL A 763 1.29 -5.96 10.62
N LYS A 764 0.55 -5.08 9.93
CA LYS A 764 0.96 -4.50 8.65
C LYS A 764 2.22 -3.62 8.73
N HIS A 765 2.68 -3.31 9.94
CA HIS A 765 3.85 -2.49 10.26
C HIS A 765 4.99 -3.30 10.95
N GLU A 766 4.69 -4.36 11.70
CA GLU A 766 5.67 -5.18 12.44
C GLU A 766 6.18 -6.40 11.66
N GLU A 767 5.38 -7.03 10.78
CA GLU A 767 5.94 -7.99 9.79
C GLU A 767 6.86 -7.28 8.77
N GLU A 768 6.78 -5.93 8.69
CA GLU A 768 7.68 -5.05 7.95
C GLU A 768 8.95 -4.64 8.74
N GLU A 769 9.01 -4.84 10.06
CA GLU A 769 10.18 -4.53 10.93
C GLU A 769 10.91 -5.80 11.45
N SER A 770 10.22 -6.93 11.67
CA SER A 770 10.86 -8.12 12.27
C SER A 770 11.69 -8.96 11.29
N LEU A 771 11.60 -8.72 9.98
CA LEU A 771 12.59 -9.25 9.01
C LEU A 771 13.93 -8.49 9.07
N ASP A 772 14.00 -7.38 9.82
CA ASP A 772 15.18 -6.53 9.95
C ASP A 772 16.00 -6.79 11.24
N SER A 773 15.45 -7.45 12.27
CA SER A 773 16.14 -7.66 13.55
C SER A 773 16.82 -9.02 13.75
N ASP A 774 16.30 -10.10 13.15
CA ASP A 774 16.79 -11.46 13.41
C ASP A 774 18.05 -11.87 12.63
N MET A 775 18.65 -10.95 11.86
CA MET A 775 19.96 -11.15 11.24
C MET A 775 21.13 -10.57 12.06
N TRP A 776 20.89 -10.06 13.28
CA TRP A 776 21.92 -9.40 14.09
C TRP A 776 22.32 -10.10 15.40
N VAL A 777 21.94 -11.36 15.63
CA VAL A 777 22.48 -12.16 16.75
C VAL A 777 23.01 -13.52 16.27
N LYS A 778 24.12 -13.46 15.53
CA LYS A 778 25.27 -14.41 15.57
C LYS A 778 26.40 -13.90 14.67
N LEU A 779 27.02 -12.80 15.12
CA LEU A 779 28.49 -12.70 15.25
C LEU A 779 28.86 -13.32 16.60
#